data_AF-A0A0N0N400-F1
#
_entry.id   AF-A0A0N0N400-F1
#
_cell.length_a   1.000
_cell.length_b   1.000
_cell.length_c   1.000
_cell.angle_alpha   90.00
_cell.angle_beta   90.00
_cell.angle_gamma   90.00
#
_symmetry.space_group_name_H-M   'P 1'
#
loop_
_entity.id
_entity.type
_entity.pdbx_description
1 polymer ?
#
loop_
_entity_poly.entity_id
_entity_poly.type
_entity_poly.pdbx_seq_one_letter_code
_entity_poly.pdbx_strand_id
1 'polypeptide(L)'
;MRIPSHSAAAAAGTLASLVLTLGAPTASAAGTRDVTADVLADRNVTLSGDTVVTVPSGTTTYDGVFSGEGTLTVRGGGTLILTKDSDFTLPTARQHQKVTTQGGNHPYTTVANPDPPAITVEKGATLQYGTGGSAGLIGHFPYGTPGYDLNQLNVRVDGTLRLSLTRTFNLGTISGSGLVTQPRNMWGTLDLAGTQPFSGVIDNGTGTAAGRPEYPVALPNTRAILNQGSWIIDTPLGRTITLRQNFYQREYGSDVNVHSRPGSKVVLTGQYSYSDQGGDTNPSLSNPNLNWTAIAHQLNKRGTNIEGANVQWGDGTTHEIFMPGTAETVYINLHEASGVRSRLTFAYDGPVTLGAPIGGGRYHDTLAAPGAGDIVIAGTRGNDVTFAAKQYYDGSTTVRNGAILRLGSGKKGGDGSLLTGTARRRVVDDGTLVVRNTSTPVSLAYVGGEGSLVQAGAATTTLTGTAVTYTGTTTVTRGTLALRSGATLVHSRAVRLTMPGAHLDAGTAGLRVVTSLSGRGTVVGGVTNDGVVSAGLTVTGGYTQSAQGQLVAGKRPLKVAGAVRLAGDLDLSGLATAASKSATPADAKASDPSPSPSASPNPSAATARPITLLDHTGSARTTGTFKGLREGAKVELGDSTYRISYRGGDGNDVVLTALAARPSSSKHAATASGAAEVAAAPHTANTAGSGASSWWPQYVLGVALLAGLVAPAVMRHRGNDHRRSGRHAA
;
A
#
# COMPACT_ATOMS: atom_id res chain seq x y z
N MET A 1 72.38 -46.86 7.49
CA MET A 1 73.82 -47.08 7.25
C MET A 1 73.96 -47.81 5.90
N ARG A 2 74.62 -47.16 4.94
CA ARG A 2 75.28 -47.66 3.70
C ARG A 2 74.56 -48.68 2.76
N ILE A 3 74.18 -48.13 1.59
CA ILE A 3 74.34 -48.50 0.15
C ILE A 3 74.93 -49.89 -0.27
N PRO A 4 74.92 -50.26 -1.58
CA PRO A 4 74.13 -51.34 -2.20
C PRO A 4 75.03 -52.51 -2.69
N SER A 5 74.47 -53.53 -3.34
CA SER A 5 75.26 -54.41 -4.23
C SER A 5 74.40 -55.01 -5.33
N HIS A 6 74.85 -54.79 -6.57
CA HIS A 6 74.38 -55.44 -7.78
C HIS A 6 74.82 -56.91 -7.81
N SER A 7 74.01 -57.76 -8.46
CA SER A 7 74.50 -58.94 -9.18
C SER A 7 73.54 -59.24 -10.32
N ALA A 8 74.08 -59.11 -11.53
CA ALA A 8 73.45 -59.54 -12.78
C ALA A 8 73.81 -61.00 -13.04
N ALA A 9 72.86 -61.79 -13.56
CA ALA A 9 73.15 -63.02 -14.28
C ALA A 9 72.16 -63.17 -15.45
N ALA A 10 72.78 -63.37 -16.63
CA ALA A 10 72.27 -63.73 -17.96
C ALA A 10 71.26 -64.89 -17.96
N ALA A 11 70.54 -65.25 -19.03
CA ALA A 11 70.09 -64.65 -20.28
C ALA A 11 69.23 -65.76 -20.90
N ALA A 12 68.06 -65.44 -21.46
CA ALA A 12 67.39 -66.30 -22.42
C ALA A 12 66.52 -65.41 -23.31
N GLY A 13 66.95 -65.26 -24.56
CA GLY A 13 66.26 -64.45 -25.54
C GLY A 13 64.99 -65.12 -26.05
N THR A 14 63.99 -64.30 -26.31
CA THR A 14 62.92 -64.58 -27.26
C THR A 14 62.68 -63.30 -28.06
N LEU A 15 63.06 -63.34 -29.34
CA LEU A 15 62.62 -62.38 -30.35
C LEU A 15 61.09 -62.41 -30.41
N ALA A 16 60.44 -61.29 -30.10
CA ALA A 16 59.04 -61.06 -30.42
C ALA A 16 58.94 -59.71 -31.15
N SER A 17 58.44 -59.81 -32.37
CA SER A 17 58.31 -58.78 -33.39
C SER A 17 57.56 -57.54 -32.89
N LEU A 18 58.14 -56.37 -33.13
CA LEU A 18 57.53 -55.06 -32.94
C LEU A 18 56.38 -54.90 -33.96
N VAL A 19 55.16 -55.23 -33.56
CA VAL A 19 53.95 -54.79 -34.27
C VAL A 19 53.58 -53.43 -33.70
N LEU A 20 53.67 -52.38 -34.53
CA LEU A 20 53.03 -51.10 -34.25
C LEU A 20 51.53 -51.34 -34.09
N THR A 21 51.05 -51.43 -32.84
CA THR A 21 49.64 -51.26 -32.56
C THR A 21 49.31 -49.78 -32.79
N LEU A 22 48.65 -49.52 -33.93
CA LEU A 22 47.84 -48.33 -34.18
C LEU A 22 47.22 -47.86 -32.87
N GLY A 23 47.46 -46.59 -32.54
CA GLY A 23 46.92 -45.96 -31.35
C GLY A 23 45.43 -46.29 -31.22
N ALA A 24 45.03 -46.68 -30.01
CA ALA A 24 43.63 -46.66 -29.63
C ALA A 24 43.03 -45.33 -30.12
N PRO A 25 41.87 -45.32 -30.79
CA PRO A 25 41.25 -44.07 -31.18
C PRO A 25 41.07 -43.28 -29.88
N THR A 26 41.83 -42.19 -29.75
CA THR A 26 41.46 -41.10 -28.87
C THR A 26 39.98 -40.85 -29.12
N ALA A 27 39.14 -40.98 -28.09
CA ALA A 27 37.73 -40.67 -28.18
C ALA A 27 37.62 -39.26 -28.75
N SER A 28 37.38 -39.19 -30.06
CA SER A 28 37.07 -37.95 -30.73
C SER A 28 35.84 -37.44 -30.01
N ALA A 29 35.86 -36.20 -29.54
CA ALA A 29 34.64 -35.54 -29.10
C ALA A 29 33.61 -35.75 -30.21
N ALA A 30 32.62 -36.61 -29.97
CA ALA A 30 31.64 -36.96 -30.98
C ALA A 30 30.96 -35.64 -31.36
N GLY A 31 31.17 -35.19 -32.60
CA GLY A 31 30.53 -33.99 -33.11
C GLY A 31 29.02 -34.11 -32.98
N THR A 32 28.33 -32.98 -32.85
CA THR A 32 26.86 -32.95 -32.79
C THR A 32 26.26 -33.76 -33.93
N ARG A 33 25.44 -34.77 -33.61
CA ARG A 33 24.81 -35.64 -34.59
C ARG A 33 23.59 -34.95 -35.19
N ASP A 34 23.58 -34.72 -36.49
CA ASP A 34 22.40 -34.22 -37.20
C ASP A 34 21.45 -35.38 -37.54
N VAL A 35 20.22 -35.33 -37.04
CA VAL A 35 19.18 -36.35 -37.25
C VAL A 35 18.02 -35.82 -38.10
N THR A 36 18.21 -34.70 -38.80
CA THR A 36 17.17 -34.05 -39.60
C THR A 36 16.55 -35.01 -40.61
N ALA A 37 17.36 -35.80 -41.32
CA ALA A 37 16.85 -36.76 -42.31
C ALA A 37 15.96 -37.85 -41.69
N ASP A 38 16.29 -38.32 -40.48
CA ASP A 38 15.50 -39.33 -39.78
C ASP A 38 14.18 -38.75 -39.27
N VAL A 39 14.18 -37.52 -38.75
CA VAL A 39 12.98 -36.81 -38.32
C VAL A 39 12.05 -36.50 -39.50
N LEU A 40 12.59 -36.03 -40.62
CA LEU A 40 11.80 -35.77 -41.84
C LEU A 40 11.25 -37.05 -42.48
N ALA A 41 11.92 -38.18 -42.27
CA ALA A 41 11.45 -39.50 -42.66
C ALA A 41 10.57 -40.18 -41.60
N ASP A 42 10.21 -39.45 -40.54
CA ASP A 42 9.32 -39.88 -39.46
C ASP A 42 9.79 -41.14 -38.70
N ARG A 43 11.11 -41.29 -38.55
CA ARG A 43 11.71 -42.44 -37.87
C ARG A 43 11.94 -42.14 -36.40
N ASN A 44 11.82 -43.17 -35.55
CA ASN A 44 12.29 -43.08 -34.17
C ASN A 44 13.79 -42.77 -34.13
N VAL A 45 14.19 -41.88 -33.24
CA VAL A 45 15.59 -41.47 -33.06
C VAL A 45 16.05 -41.83 -31.66
N THR A 46 17.12 -42.62 -31.56
CA THR A 46 17.82 -42.89 -30.31
C THR A 46 19.05 -41.99 -30.19
N LEU A 47 19.02 -41.08 -29.23
CA LEU A 47 20.12 -40.19 -28.86
C LEU A 47 21.24 -41.01 -28.22
N SER A 48 22.47 -40.68 -28.62
CA SER A 48 23.71 -41.25 -28.10
C SER A 48 24.74 -40.14 -27.79
N GLY A 49 24.25 -38.92 -27.59
CA GLY A 49 25.04 -37.69 -27.47
C GLY A 49 24.27 -36.44 -27.91
N ASP A 50 25.01 -35.35 -28.12
CA ASP A 50 24.43 -34.07 -28.55
C ASP A 50 23.85 -34.20 -29.97
N THR A 51 22.55 -33.94 -30.11
CA THR A 51 21.76 -34.20 -31.32
C THR A 51 21.10 -32.92 -31.80
N VAL A 52 21.10 -32.68 -33.11
CA VAL A 52 20.47 -31.51 -33.74
C VAL A 52 19.43 -31.91 -34.78
N VAL A 53 18.33 -31.15 -34.83
CA VAL A 53 17.30 -31.21 -35.86
C VAL A 53 17.18 -29.83 -36.49
N THR A 54 17.42 -29.75 -37.79
CA THR A 54 17.26 -28.52 -38.58
C THR A 54 15.90 -28.54 -39.27
N VAL A 55 14.91 -27.89 -38.67
CA VAL A 55 13.53 -27.89 -39.14
C VAL A 55 13.41 -26.97 -40.37
N PRO A 56 12.99 -27.50 -41.53
CA PRO A 56 12.77 -26.69 -42.72
C PRO A 56 11.62 -25.71 -42.50
N SER A 57 11.59 -24.60 -43.25
CA SER A 57 10.47 -23.66 -43.23
C SER A 57 9.12 -24.37 -43.40
N GLY A 58 8.12 -23.96 -42.63
CA GLY A 58 6.80 -24.61 -42.61
C GLY A 58 6.61 -25.47 -41.36
N THR A 59 5.78 -26.51 -41.47
CA THR A 59 5.44 -27.40 -40.36
C THR A 59 5.87 -28.83 -40.69
N THR A 60 6.58 -29.46 -39.76
CA THR A 60 6.96 -30.87 -39.78
C THR A 60 6.27 -31.56 -38.61
N THR A 61 5.31 -32.43 -38.91
CA THR A 61 4.72 -33.33 -37.91
C THR A 61 5.61 -34.56 -37.77
N TYR A 62 5.92 -34.93 -36.54
CA TYR A 62 6.78 -36.05 -36.21
C TYR A 62 6.02 -37.03 -35.30
N ASP A 63 5.70 -38.19 -35.86
CA ASP A 63 5.09 -39.34 -35.21
C ASP A 63 6.13 -40.36 -34.72
N GLY A 64 7.41 -40.15 -35.01
CA GLY A 64 8.51 -40.82 -34.33
C GLY A 64 8.67 -40.36 -32.87
N VAL A 65 9.58 -41.00 -32.14
CA VAL A 65 9.96 -40.62 -30.78
C VAL A 65 11.46 -40.42 -30.62
N PHE A 66 11.84 -39.48 -29.76
CA PHE A 66 13.21 -39.35 -29.26
C PHE A 66 13.38 -40.22 -28.01
N SER A 67 14.46 -41.00 -27.97
CA SER A 67 14.81 -41.90 -26.87
C SER A 67 16.30 -41.89 -26.56
N GLY A 68 16.76 -42.52 -25.47
CA GLY A 68 18.19 -42.75 -25.23
C GLY A 68 18.84 -41.72 -24.31
N GLU A 69 20.09 -41.34 -24.60
CA GLU A 69 20.90 -40.46 -23.77
C GLU A 69 21.55 -39.34 -24.60
N GLY A 70 21.37 -38.08 -24.21
CA GLY A 70 21.96 -36.95 -24.93
C GLY A 70 21.24 -35.61 -24.74
N THR A 71 21.42 -34.72 -25.72
CA THR A 71 20.69 -33.44 -25.81
C THR A 71 20.03 -33.31 -27.17
N LEU A 72 18.94 -32.53 -27.24
CA LEU A 72 18.22 -32.22 -28.48
C LEU A 72 18.24 -30.71 -28.72
N THR A 73 18.83 -30.30 -29.83
CA THR A 73 18.77 -28.91 -30.32
C THR A 73 17.86 -28.84 -31.54
N VAL A 74 16.79 -28.05 -31.44
CA VAL A 74 15.86 -27.77 -32.54
C VAL A 74 16.19 -26.39 -33.10
N ARG A 75 16.60 -26.35 -34.36
CA ARG A 75 17.00 -25.12 -35.08
C ARG A 75 16.32 -24.99 -36.43
N GLY A 76 16.59 -23.91 -37.15
CA GLY A 76 15.97 -23.61 -38.44
C GLY A 76 14.81 -22.61 -38.30
N GLY A 77 14.01 -22.48 -39.35
CA GLY A 77 12.92 -21.50 -39.43
C GLY A 77 11.51 -22.10 -39.37
N GLY A 78 11.40 -23.40 -39.11
CA GLY A 78 10.14 -24.15 -39.12
C GLY A 78 9.58 -24.51 -37.75
N THR A 79 8.47 -25.23 -37.78
CA THR A 79 7.80 -25.82 -36.61
C THR A 79 7.93 -27.34 -36.64
N LEU A 80 8.53 -27.91 -35.59
CA LEU A 80 8.51 -29.35 -35.33
C LEU A 80 7.40 -29.68 -34.33
N ILE A 81 6.41 -30.46 -34.75
CA ILE A 81 5.29 -30.89 -33.91
C ILE A 81 5.50 -32.34 -33.49
N LEU A 82 5.52 -32.58 -32.18
CA LEU A 82 5.59 -33.94 -31.62
C LEU A 82 4.19 -34.48 -31.37
N THR A 83 3.87 -35.65 -31.93
CA THR A 83 2.56 -36.29 -31.71
C THR A 83 2.61 -37.41 -30.67
N LYS A 84 3.80 -37.93 -30.36
CA LYS A 84 4.04 -38.96 -29.34
C LYS A 84 4.99 -38.48 -28.25
N ASP A 85 4.81 -39.01 -27.06
CA ASP A 85 5.71 -38.73 -25.94
C ASP A 85 7.11 -39.28 -26.23
N SER A 86 8.12 -38.48 -25.87
CA SER A 86 9.53 -38.82 -26.02
C SER A 86 10.21 -38.80 -24.64
N ASP A 87 11.07 -39.76 -24.38
CA ASP A 87 11.75 -39.93 -23.09
C ASP A 87 13.21 -40.31 -23.33
N PHE A 88 14.10 -39.40 -22.95
CA PHE A 88 15.54 -39.59 -22.93
C PHE A 88 16.11 -38.94 -21.68
N THR A 89 17.37 -39.19 -21.37
CA THR A 89 18.05 -38.56 -20.22
C THR A 89 19.34 -37.85 -20.64
N LEU A 90 19.83 -36.95 -19.79
CA LEU A 90 21.16 -36.37 -19.96
C LEU A 90 22.23 -37.42 -19.63
N PRO A 91 23.44 -37.32 -20.20
CA PRO A 91 24.56 -38.13 -19.73
C PRO A 91 24.80 -37.97 -18.23
N THR A 92 25.08 -39.06 -17.51
CA THR A 92 25.24 -39.05 -16.04
C THR A 92 26.24 -37.99 -15.56
N ALA A 93 27.31 -37.75 -16.33
CA ALA A 93 28.31 -36.72 -16.02
C ALA A 93 27.78 -35.28 -16.06
N ARG A 94 26.64 -35.04 -16.72
CA ARG A 94 25.96 -33.73 -16.80
C ARG A 94 24.78 -33.63 -15.82
N GLN A 95 24.40 -34.72 -15.15
CA GLN A 95 23.33 -34.75 -14.14
C GLN A 95 23.88 -34.34 -12.77
N HIS A 96 23.70 -33.07 -12.41
CA HIS A 96 24.08 -32.46 -11.13
C HIS A 96 22.92 -31.74 -10.41
N GLN A 97 21.71 -31.79 -10.97
CA GLN A 97 20.48 -31.28 -10.40
C GLN A 97 20.19 -31.93 -9.06
N LYS A 98 20.01 -31.08 -8.04
CA LYS A 98 19.64 -31.51 -6.70
C LYS A 98 18.17 -31.22 -6.45
N VAL A 99 17.37 -32.30 -6.39
CA VAL A 99 15.95 -32.25 -6.02
C VAL A 99 15.83 -32.61 -4.54
N THR A 100 15.13 -31.78 -3.77
CA THR A 100 14.95 -31.99 -2.33
C THR A 100 13.52 -31.69 -1.94
N THR A 101 12.85 -32.69 -1.36
CA THR A 101 11.54 -32.55 -0.74
C THR A 101 11.70 -32.36 0.78
N GLN A 102 11.01 -31.36 1.32
CA GLN A 102 11.10 -30.96 2.73
C GLN A 102 9.72 -30.53 3.24
N GLY A 103 9.55 -30.29 4.54
CA GLY A 103 8.27 -29.80 5.09
C GLY A 103 7.40 -30.83 5.83
N GLY A 104 7.90 -32.05 6.05
CA GLY A 104 7.21 -33.07 6.86
C GLY A 104 5.84 -33.42 6.31
N ASN A 105 4.78 -33.23 7.11
CA ASN A 105 3.38 -33.50 6.74
C ASN A 105 2.83 -32.60 5.62
N HIS A 106 3.55 -31.54 5.27
CA HIS A 106 3.22 -30.65 4.15
C HIS A 106 4.45 -30.55 3.24
N PRO A 107 4.74 -31.62 2.49
CA PRO A 107 5.95 -31.70 1.71
C PRO A 107 5.92 -30.69 0.56
N TYR A 108 7.05 -30.04 0.32
CA TYR A 108 7.28 -29.26 -0.88
C TYR A 108 8.69 -29.51 -1.41
N THR A 109 8.80 -29.50 -2.73
CA THR A 109 10.03 -29.79 -3.46
C THR A 109 10.72 -28.50 -3.89
N THR A 110 12.04 -28.49 -3.81
CA THR A 110 12.90 -27.45 -4.36
C THR A 110 13.98 -28.05 -5.24
N VAL A 111 14.37 -27.30 -6.27
CA VAL A 111 15.45 -27.65 -7.19
C VAL A 111 16.60 -26.68 -6.95
N ALA A 112 17.81 -27.22 -6.78
CA ALA A 112 19.06 -26.47 -6.70
C ALA A 112 20.09 -27.04 -7.68
N ASN A 113 21.03 -26.20 -8.11
CA ASN A 113 22.08 -26.58 -9.07
C ASN A 113 21.52 -27.25 -10.33
N PRO A 114 20.57 -26.59 -11.05
CA PRO A 114 19.85 -27.24 -12.14
C PRO A 114 20.79 -27.73 -13.24
N ASP A 115 20.47 -28.90 -13.81
CA ASP A 115 21.17 -29.48 -14.95
C ASP A 115 21.22 -28.52 -16.14
N PRO A 116 22.22 -28.64 -17.05
CA PRO A 116 22.21 -27.88 -18.29
C PRO A 116 20.97 -28.25 -19.10
N PRO A 117 20.49 -27.36 -19.99
CA PRO A 117 19.37 -27.67 -20.85
C PRO A 117 19.60 -28.94 -21.67
N ALA A 118 18.71 -29.92 -21.51
CA ALA A 118 18.67 -31.12 -22.33
C ALA A 118 18.01 -30.85 -23.69
N ILE A 119 17.18 -29.81 -23.74
CA ILE A 119 16.44 -29.39 -24.93
C ILE A 119 16.76 -27.92 -25.19
N THR A 120 17.17 -27.60 -26.41
CA THR A 120 17.39 -26.21 -26.85
C THR A 120 16.52 -25.92 -28.07
N VAL A 121 15.70 -24.87 -28.00
CA VAL A 121 14.95 -24.32 -29.13
C VAL A 121 15.65 -23.03 -29.56
N GLU A 122 16.38 -23.09 -30.66
CA GLU A 122 17.12 -21.95 -31.17
C GLU A 122 16.20 -20.86 -31.73
N LYS A 123 16.72 -19.63 -31.79
CA LYS A 123 16.00 -18.49 -32.36
C LYS A 123 15.56 -18.79 -33.81
N GLY A 124 14.29 -18.55 -34.09
CA GLY A 124 13.67 -18.81 -35.40
C GLY A 124 12.96 -20.16 -35.49
N ALA A 125 13.31 -21.13 -34.65
CA ALA A 125 12.66 -22.44 -34.61
C ALA A 125 11.46 -22.44 -33.67
N THR A 126 10.48 -23.29 -33.98
CA THR A 126 9.39 -23.63 -33.08
C THR A 126 9.41 -25.13 -32.77
N LEU A 127 9.44 -25.47 -31.49
CA LEU A 127 9.17 -26.82 -31.00
C LEU A 127 7.77 -26.83 -30.40
N GLN A 128 6.90 -27.72 -30.88
CA GLN A 128 5.55 -27.87 -30.37
C GLN A 128 5.37 -29.22 -29.71
N TYR A 129 4.90 -29.20 -28.46
CA TYR A 129 4.48 -30.38 -27.73
C TYR A 129 3.00 -30.63 -27.96
N GLY A 130 2.68 -31.78 -28.56
CA GLY A 130 1.31 -32.23 -28.79
C GLY A 130 0.58 -31.54 -29.93
N THR A 131 -0.60 -32.08 -30.22
CA THR A 131 -1.53 -31.63 -31.28
C THR A 131 -2.90 -31.22 -30.73
N GLY A 132 -3.03 -31.05 -29.41
CA GLY A 132 -4.31 -30.81 -28.74
C GLY A 132 -4.86 -32.00 -27.95
N GLY A 133 -4.03 -33.03 -27.72
CA GLY A 133 -4.34 -34.18 -26.88
C GLY A 133 -3.44 -34.26 -25.65
N SER A 134 -3.33 -35.45 -25.05
CA SER A 134 -2.47 -35.68 -23.87
C SER A 134 -1.02 -36.08 -24.22
N ALA A 135 -0.74 -36.47 -25.45
CA ALA A 135 0.57 -36.94 -25.91
C ALA A 135 1.37 -35.86 -26.67
N GLY A 136 2.67 -36.09 -26.84
CA GLY A 136 3.59 -35.20 -27.56
C GLY A 136 4.52 -34.41 -26.65
N LEU A 137 4.70 -34.83 -25.39
CA LEU A 137 5.63 -34.21 -24.44
C LEU A 137 7.01 -34.86 -24.53
N ILE A 138 8.07 -34.07 -24.48
CA ILE A 138 9.40 -34.58 -24.12
C ILE A 138 9.58 -34.46 -22.61
N GLY A 139 9.79 -35.58 -21.92
CA GLY A 139 10.01 -35.55 -20.48
C GLY A 139 10.57 -36.84 -19.91
N HIS A 140 11.37 -36.68 -18.85
CA HIS A 140 11.91 -37.76 -18.03
C HIS A 140 11.68 -37.40 -16.56
N PHE A 141 10.96 -38.25 -15.81
CA PHE A 141 10.41 -37.88 -14.50
C PHE A 141 10.91 -38.80 -13.37
N PRO A 142 12.22 -38.76 -13.02
CA PRO A 142 12.82 -39.77 -12.13
C PRO A 142 12.60 -39.49 -10.63
N TYR A 143 11.99 -38.36 -10.26
CA TYR A 143 12.09 -37.82 -8.89
C TYR A 143 10.98 -38.24 -7.92
N GLY A 144 9.85 -38.78 -8.42
CA GLY A 144 8.71 -39.16 -7.56
C GLY A 144 8.21 -38.02 -6.67
N THR A 145 8.16 -36.80 -7.20
CA THR A 145 7.82 -35.60 -6.43
C THR A 145 6.36 -35.64 -5.94
N PRO A 146 6.06 -35.22 -4.70
CA PRO A 146 4.68 -35.23 -4.21
C PRO A 146 3.79 -34.25 -5.00
N GLY A 147 2.66 -34.75 -5.50
CA GLY A 147 1.59 -33.92 -6.10
C GLY A 147 1.85 -33.37 -7.51
N TYR A 148 3.03 -33.60 -8.08
CA TYR A 148 3.35 -33.24 -9.47
C TYR A 148 4.55 -34.05 -9.96
N ASP A 149 4.72 -34.19 -11.28
CA ASP A 149 5.87 -34.88 -11.88
C ASP A 149 6.93 -33.85 -12.32
N LEU A 150 8.03 -33.72 -11.58
CA LEU A 150 9.14 -32.85 -11.94
C LEU A 150 9.96 -33.45 -13.10
N ASN A 151 10.11 -32.70 -14.19
CA ASN A 151 10.91 -33.11 -15.33
C ASN A 151 12.40 -32.89 -15.06
N GLN A 152 13.25 -33.88 -15.35
CA GLN A 152 14.71 -33.74 -15.34
C GLN A 152 15.21 -32.94 -16.55
N LEU A 153 14.48 -32.96 -17.66
CA LEU A 153 14.91 -32.35 -18.92
C LEU A 153 14.65 -30.84 -18.91
N ASN A 154 15.62 -30.09 -18.37
CA ASN A 154 15.62 -28.64 -18.42
C ASN A 154 15.64 -28.15 -19.88
N VAL A 155 14.99 -27.01 -20.14
CA VAL A 155 14.79 -26.48 -21.50
C VAL A 155 15.35 -25.08 -21.64
N ARG A 156 16.00 -24.80 -22.77
CA ARG A 156 16.39 -23.47 -23.20
C ARG A 156 15.55 -23.06 -24.40
N VAL A 157 14.82 -21.97 -24.26
CA VAL A 157 13.90 -21.46 -25.29
C VAL A 157 14.39 -20.08 -25.75
N ASP A 158 15.08 -20.03 -26.88
CA ASP A 158 15.47 -18.79 -27.57
C ASP A 158 14.57 -18.51 -28.79
N GLY A 159 13.92 -19.54 -29.34
CA GLY A 159 12.83 -19.48 -30.32
C GLY A 159 11.45 -19.54 -29.64
N THR A 160 10.60 -20.47 -30.09
CA THR A 160 9.25 -20.68 -29.54
C THR A 160 9.05 -22.12 -29.08
N LEU A 161 8.63 -22.31 -27.83
CA LEU A 161 8.10 -23.56 -27.32
C LEU A 161 6.57 -23.46 -27.22
N ARG A 162 5.85 -24.24 -28.03
CA ARG A 162 4.39 -24.24 -28.07
C ARG A 162 3.83 -25.47 -27.36
N LEU A 163 2.92 -25.27 -26.42
CA LEU A 163 2.43 -26.27 -25.48
C LEU A 163 0.97 -26.64 -25.80
N SER A 164 0.76 -27.58 -26.71
CA SER A 164 -0.54 -28.00 -27.20
C SER A 164 -0.99 -29.32 -26.55
N LEU A 165 -1.06 -29.33 -25.21
CA LEU A 165 -1.34 -30.49 -24.37
C LEU A 165 -2.55 -30.27 -23.44
N THR A 166 -3.41 -31.27 -23.28
CA THR A 166 -4.63 -31.23 -22.43
C THR A 166 -4.44 -31.80 -21.01
N ARG A 167 -3.20 -32.12 -20.62
CA ARG A 167 -2.87 -32.66 -19.28
C ARG A 167 -2.10 -31.64 -18.43
N THR A 168 -1.85 -31.97 -17.17
CA THR A 168 -0.86 -31.27 -16.36
C THR A 168 0.55 -31.73 -16.74
N PHE A 169 1.51 -30.82 -16.81
CA PHE A 169 2.90 -31.15 -17.15
C PHE A 169 3.88 -30.12 -16.61
N ASN A 170 5.13 -30.54 -16.44
CA ASN A 170 6.26 -29.70 -16.02
C ASN A 170 7.38 -29.75 -17.07
N LEU A 171 8.06 -28.63 -17.28
CA LEU A 171 9.14 -28.46 -18.26
C LEU A 171 10.54 -28.45 -17.64
N GLY A 172 10.65 -28.77 -16.34
CA GLY A 172 11.88 -28.59 -15.57
C GLY A 172 12.20 -27.11 -15.37
N THR A 173 13.50 -26.80 -15.42
CA THR A 173 14.02 -25.44 -15.41
C THR A 173 14.07 -24.88 -16.83
N ILE A 174 13.40 -23.75 -17.04
CA ILE A 174 13.30 -23.01 -18.30
C ILE A 174 14.31 -21.87 -18.28
N SER A 175 15.08 -21.77 -19.35
CA SER A 175 16.06 -20.71 -19.61
C SER A 175 15.89 -20.15 -21.03
N GLY A 176 16.67 -19.13 -21.40
CA GLY A 176 16.56 -18.45 -22.69
C GLY A 176 15.65 -17.23 -22.67
N SER A 177 15.46 -16.61 -23.83
CA SER A 177 14.76 -15.32 -23.97
C SER A 177 13.59 -15.30 -24.95
N GLY A 178 13.17 -16.46 -25.44
CA GLY A 178 12.14 -16.64 -26.46
C GLY A 178 10.70 -16.56 -25.94
N LEU A 179 9.83 -17.38 -26.54
CA LEU A 179 8.41 -17.49 -26.20
C LEU A 179 8.07 -18.90 -25.73
N VAL A 180 7.46 -19.01 -24.55
CA VAL A 180 6.77 -20.23 -24.12
C VAL A 180 5.27 -19.94 -24.20
N THR A 181 4.56 -20.59 -25.11
CA THR A 181 3.14 -20.30 -25.39
C THR A 181 2.27 -21.54 -25.26
N GLN A 182 1.14 -21.41 -24.59
CA GLN A 182 0.06 -22.39 -24.58
C GLN A 182 -1.11 -21.81 -25.40
N PRO A 183 -1.66 -22.54 -26.39
CA PRO A 183 -2.87 -22.09 -27.07
C PRO A 183 -4.07 -22.00 -26.10
N ARG A 184 -5.05 -21.16 -26.45
CA ARG A 184 -6.30 -21.08 -25.68
C ARG A 184 -7.12 -22.36 -25.80
N ASN A 185 -7.96 -22.60 -24.77
CA ASN A 185 -8.88 -23.73 -24.69
C ASN A 185 -8.19 -25.10 -24.80
N MET A 186 -6.92 -25.16 -24.44
CA MET A 186 -6.10 -26.37 -24.46
C MET A 186 -6.37 -27.25 -23.23
N TRP A 187 -6.91 -26.68 -22.15
CA TRP A 187 -7.29 -27.34 -20.89
C TRP A 187 -6.19 -28.14 -20.17
N GLY A 188 -4.94 -28.08 -20.63
CA GLY A 188 -3.77 -28.50 -19.85
C GLY A 188 -3.28 -27.41 -18.91
N THR A 189 -2.49 -27.82 -17.91
CA THR A 189 -1.91 -26.92 -16.92
C THR A 189 -0.38 -27.03 -16.92
N LEU A 190 0.30 -25.92 -17.16
CA LEU A 190 1.75 -25.84 -17.00
C LEU A 190 2.10 -25.64 -15.51
N ASP A 191 2.85 -26.57 -14.94
CA ASP A 191 3.37 -26.48 -13.58
C ASP A 191 4.74 -25.77 -13.59
N LEU A 192 4.77 -24.49 -13.22
CA LEU A 192 5.99 -23.70 -13.06
C LEU A 192 6.56 -23.89 -11.65
N ALA A 193 7.41 -24.92 -11.50
CA ALA A 193 8.05 -25.27 -10.23
C ALA A 193 9.49 -24.74 -10.15
N GLY A 194 9.88 -24.21 -8.99
CA GLY A 194 11.24 -23.76 -8.73
C GLY A 194 11.60 -22.40 -9.31
N THR A 195 12.90 -22.13 -9.40
CA THR A 195 13.42 -20.86 -9.95
C THR A 195 13.67 -20.99 -11.43
N GLN A 196 13.05 -20.11 -12.22
CA GLN A 196 13.10 -20.13 -13.67
C GLN A 196 13.98 -18.96 -14.16
N PRO A 197 15.23 -19.20 -14.62
CA PRO A 197 16.10 -18.14 -15.12
C PRO A 197 15.62 -17.49 -16.43
N PHE A 198 14.58 -18.05 -17.07
CA PHE A 198 13.94 -17.57 -18.28
C PHE A 198 13.67 -16.06 -18.27
N SER A 199 14.10 -15.38 -19.33
CA SER A 199 13.96 -13.94 -19.52
C SER A 199 13.02 -13.54 -20.66
N GLY A 200 12.32 -14.52 -21.26
CA GLY A 200 11.39 -14.31 -22.36
C GLY A 200 9.97 -13.96 -21.90
N VAL A 201 8.99 -14.31 -22.74
CA VAL A 201 7.56 -14.14 -22.46
C VAL A 201 6.91 -15.51 -22.25
N ILE A 202 6.06 -15.60 -21.23
CA ILE A 202 5.19 -16.75 -21.01
C ILE A 202 3.79 -16.33 -21.42
N ASP A 203 3.23 -16.99 -22.43
CA ASP A 203 1.87 -16.83 -22.91
C ASP A 203 1.01 -18.00 -22.43
N ASN A 204 0.10 -17.71 -21.50
CA ASN A 204 -0.81 -18.64 -20.87
C ASN A 204 -2.17 -18.58 -21.56
N GLY A 205 -2.45 -19.49 -22.49
CA GLY A 205 -3.74 -19.57 -23.16
C GLY A 205 -4.87 -20.19 -22.32
N THR A 206 -4.56 -21.06 -21.36
CA THR A 206 -5.59 -21.77 -20.58
C THR A 206 -5.33 -21.79 -19.09
N GLY A 207 -4.25 -22.43 -18.64
CA GLY A 207 -3.99 -22.67 -17.22
C GLY A 207 -2.50 -22.80 -16.92
N THR A 208 -2.03 -22.04 -15.94
CA THR A 208 -0.66 -22.14 -15.43
C THR A 208 -0.66 -22.10 -13.91
N ALA A 209 -0.01 -23.08 -13.28
CA ALA A 209 0.22 -23.10 -11.84
C ALA A 209 1.61 -22.51 -11.54
N ALA A 210 1.63 -21.23 -11.18
CA ALA A 210 2.80 -20.47 -10.77
C ALA A 210 3.04 -20.63 -9.26
N GLY A 211 3.53 -21.81 -8.90
CA GLY A 211 3.65 -22.26 -7.51
C GLY A 211 2.43 -23.06 -7.07
N ARG A 212 2.68 -23.97 -6.13
CA ARG A 212 1.71 -24.87 -5.50
C ARG A 212 2.09 -25.08 -4.02
N PRO A 213 1.24 -25.72 -3.21
CA PRO A 213 1.64 -26.17 -1.88
C PRO A 213 2.90 -27.05 -1.92
N GLU A 214 3.04 -27.83 -2.99
CA GLU A 214 4.11 -28.80 -3.19
C GLU A 214 5.37 -28.18 -3.82
N TYR A 215 5.35 -26.93 -4.28
CA TYR A 215 6.56 -26.27 -4.80
C TYR A 215 6.44 -24.74 -4.85
N PRO A 216 7.50 -23.98 -4.54
CA PRO A 216 7.53 -22.54 -4.78
C PRO A 216 7.78 -22.25 -6.26
N VAL A 217 7.53 -21.00 -6.68
CA VAL A 217 7.98 -20.47 -7.97
C VAL A 217 8.80 -19.19 -7.77
N ALA A 218 9.79 -18.98 -8.63
CA ALA A 218 10.46 -17.69 -8.78
C ALA A 218 10.75 -17.40 -10.25
N LEU A 219 10.35 -16.21 -10.70
CA LEU A 219 10.55 -15.73 -12.08
C LEU A 219 11.43 -14.46 -12.05
N PRO A 220 12.73 -14.55 -11.70
CA PRO A 220 13.56 -13.37 -11.48
C PRO A 220 13.74 -12.50 -12.72
N ASN A 221 13.81 -13.11 -13.91
CA ASN A 221 14.17 -12.42 -15.15
C ASN A 221 13.04 -12.39 -16.19
N THR A 222 11.93 -13.10 -15.95
CA THR A 222 10.85 -13.20 -16.93
C THR A 222 10.32 -11.81 -17.24
N ARG A 223 10.28 -11.47 -18.53
CA ARG A 223 10.02 -10.10 -18.97
C ARG A 223 8.55 -9.73 -18.83
N ALA A 224 7.65 -10.59 -19.28
CA ALA A 224 6.21 -10.36 -19.21
C ALA A 224 5.45 -11.69 -19.21
N ILE A 225 4.24 -11.65 -18.66
CA ILE A 225 3.26 -12.73 -18.75
C ILE A 225 2.11 -12.24 -19.64
N LEU A 226 1.80 -12.96 -20.70
CA LEU A 226 0.57 -12.77 -21.45
C LEU A 226 -0.45 -13.78 -20.92
N ASN A 227 -1.37 -13.31 -20.07
CA ASN A 227 -2.40 -14.14 -19.43
C ASN A 227 -3.70 -14.07 -20.24
N GLN A 228 -3.98 -15.14 -20.96
CA GLN A 228 -5.21 -15.35 -21.74
C GLN A 228 -6.08 -16.49 -21.17
N GLY A 229 -5.77 -16.97 -19.96
CA GLY A 229 -6.50 -17.98 -19.21
C GLY A 229 -6.39 -17.72 -17.70
N SER A 230 -6.25 -18.78 -16.91
CA SER A 230 -6.09 -18.68 -15.46
C SER A 230 -4.63 -18.82 -15.05
N TRP A 231 -4.11 -17.77 -14.40
CA TRP A 231 -2.82 -17.79 -13.73
C TRP A 231 -3.03 -18.07 -12.25
N ILE A 232 -2.63 -19.26 -11.79
CA ILE A 232 -2.95 -19.75 -10.46
C ILE A 232 -1.67 -19.70 -9.62
N ILE A 233 -1.73 -18.99 -8.50
CA ILE A 233 -0.62 -18.85 -7.55
C ILE A 233 -1.03 -19.53 -6.26
N ASP A 234 -0.20 -20.46 -5.77
CA ASP A 234 -0.29 -20.97 -4.41
C ASP A 234 1.14 -21.11 -3.85
N THR A 235 1.25 -21.27 -2.54
CA THR A 235 2.52 -21.21 -1.80
C THR A 235 2.71 -22.47 -0.97
N PRO A 236 3.92 -22.99 -0.80
CA PRO A 236 4.19 -23.87 0.33
C PRO A 236 3.98 -23.14 1.67
N LEU A 237 3.80 -23.88 2.77
CA LEU A 237 3.58 -23.32 4.11
C LEU A 237 4.70 -22.37 4.56
N GLY A 238 4.32 -21.24 5.15
CA GLY A 238 5.26 -20.25 5.69
C GLY A 238 6.16 -19.59 4.64
N ARG A 239 5.84 -19.68 3.35
CA ARG A 239 6.68 -19.13 2.26
C ARG A 239 6.10 -17.84 1.71
N THR A 240 6.99 -16.99 1.23
CA THR A 240 6.62 -15.83 0.41
C THR A 240 6.95 -16.11 -1.05
N ILE A 241 5.98 -15.90 -1.94
CA ILE A 241 6.21 -15.86 -3.38
C ILE A 241 6.11 -14.40 -3.82
N THR A 242 7.07 -13.95 -4.64
CA THR A 242 7.08 -12.60 -5.21
C THR A 242 7.15 -12.68 -6.72
N LEU A 243 6.12 -12.16 -7.40
CA LEU A 243 6.08 -12.03 -8.84
C LEU A 243 6.16 -10.54 -9.21
N ARG A 244 7.13 -10.21 -10.07
CA ARG A 244 7.46 -8.83 -10.44
C ARG A 244 7.04 -8.47 -11.85
N GLN A 245 6.56 -9.45 -12.59
CA GLN A 245 6.23 -9.35 -14.00
C GLN A 245 5.02 -8.44 -14.20
N ASN A 246 5.02 -7.73 -15.32
CA ASN A 246 3.78 -7.23 -15.88
C ASN A 246 3.00 -8.38 -16.51
N PHE A 247 1.72 -8.45 -16.15
CA PHE A 247 0.73 -9.32 -16.74
C PHE A 247 -0.04 -8.52 -17.80
N TYR A 248 -0.24 -9.12 -18.96
CA TYR A 248 -1.04 -8.58 -20.04
C TYR A 248 -2.19 -9.51 -20.35
N GLN A 249 -3.31 -8.98 -20.81
CA GLN A 249 -4.45 -9.77 -21.27
C GLN A 249 -4.99 -9.16 -22.56
N ARG A 250 -5.48 -10.02 -23.46
CA ARG A 250 -6.18 -9.61 -24.70
C ARG A 250 -7.59 -10.18 -24.83
N GLU A 251 -7.96 -11.03 -23.88
CA GLU A 251 -9.11 -11.91 -23.99
C GLU A 251 -9.98 -11.84 -22.75
N TYR A 252 -11.30 -11.82 -22.96
CA TYR A 252 -12.25 -11.91 -21.86
C TYR A 252 -12.12 -13.24 -21.11
N GLY A 253 -12.41 -13.19 -19.80
CA GLY A 253 -12.45 -14.37 -18.92
C GLY A 253 -11.11 -14.81 -18.34
N SER A 254 -10.03 -14.06 -18.57
CA SER A 254 -8.71 -14.36 -17.99
C SER A 254 -8.59 -13.78 -16.58
N ASP A 255 -7.86 -14.47 -15.71
CA ASP A 255 -7.78 -14.10 -14.30
C ASP A 255 -6.47 -14.52 -13.62
N VAL A 256 -6.18 -13.86 -12.50
CA VAL A 256 -5.11 -14.24 -11.57
C VAL A 256 -5.76 -14.74 -10.28
N ASN A 257 -5.67 -16.04 -10.04
CA ASN A 257 -6.19 -16.71 -8.85
C ASN A 257 -5.07 -16.84 -7.82
N VAL A 258 -5.27 -16.28 -6.62
CA VAL A 258 -4.24 -16.23 -5.59
C VAL A 258 -4.71 -16.99 -4.36
N HIS A 259 -4.03 -18.10 -4.10
CA HIS A 259 -4.08 -18.86 -2.87
C HIS A 259 -2.82 -18.57 -2.04
N SER A 260 -2.89 -18.83 -0.74
CA SER A 260 -1.71 -18.89 0.11
C SER A 260 -1.97 -19.81 1.29
N ARG A 261 -0.98 -20.61 1.66
CA ARG A 261 -1.06 -21.51 2.81
C ARG A 261 -0.84 -20.74 4.12
N PRO A 262 -1.22 -21.31 5.28
CA PRO A 262 -0.98 -20.67 6.57
C PRO A 262 0.47 -20.18 6.75
N GLY A 263 0.62 -18.95 7.25
CA GLY A 263 1.91 -18.28 7.43
C GLY A 263 2.56 -17.79 6.13
N SER A 264 1.94 -18.00 4.98
CA SER A 264 2.48 -17.62 3.67
C SER A 264 2.01 -16.24 3.21
N LYS A 265 2.62 -15.74 2.14
CA LYS A 265 2.27 -14.46 1.51
C LYS A 265 2.58 -14.47 0.02
N VAL A 266 1.71 -13.86 -0.79
CA VAL A 266 1.99 -13.58 -2.21
C VAL A 266 2.19 -12.08 -2.39
N VAL A 267 3.29 -11.67 -3.02
CA VAL A 267 3.62 -10.28 -3.31
C VAL A 267 3.62 -10.08 -4.82
N LEU A 268 2.82 -9.14 -5.31
CA LEU A 268 2.69 -8.78 -6.72
C LEU A 268 3.13 -7.32 -6.90
N THR A 269 4.19 -7.09 -7.68
CA THR A 269 4.79 -5.74 -7.81
C THR A 269 4.70 -5.12 -9.20
N GLY A 270 4.39 -5.92 -10.23
CA GLY A 270 4.14 -5.42 -11.59
C GLY A 270 2.70 -4.89 -11.76
N GLN A 271 2.28 -4.68 -13.00
CA GLN A 271 0.90 -4.33 -13.35
C GLN A 271 0.20 -5.48 -14.07
N TYR A 272 -1.12 -5.57 -13.91
CA TYR A 272 -2.01 -6.41 -14.71
C TYR A 272 -2.83 -5.53 -15.66
N SER A 273 -2.34 -5.44 -16.90
CA SER A 273 -2.78 -4.51 -17.92
C SER A 273 -3.43 -5.20 -19.12
N TYR A 274 -4.16 -4.44 -19.94
CA TYR A 274 -4.57 -4.87 -21.27
C TYR A 274 -3.39 -4.80 -22.25
N SER A 275 -3.42 -5.56 -23.34
CA SER A 275 -2.50 -5.41 -24.46
C SER A 275 -3.28 -5.27 -25.76
N ASP A 276 -2.90 -4.31 -26.58
CA ASP A 276 -3.49 -4.09 -27.91
C ASP A 276 -2.45 -4.17 -29.04
N GLN A 277 -1.17 -4.35 -28.70
CA GLN A 277 -0.08 -4.38 -29.68
C GLN A 277 1.10 -5.24 -29.22
N GLY A 278 2.02 -5.48 -30.15
CA GLY A 278 3.29 -6.17 -29.90
C GLY A 278 3.22 -7.71 -29.92
N GLY A 279 2.04 -8.28 -30.11
CA GLY A 279 1.85 -9.73 -30.28
C GLY A 279 2.28 -10.54 -29.06
N ASP A 280 2.53 -11.82 -29.28
CA ASP A 280 2.77 -12.79 -28.20
C ASP A 280 4.20 -12.67 -27.65
N THR A 281 5.12 -12.20 -28.48
CA THR A 281 6.54 -12.04 -28.12
C THR A 281 6.86 -10.68 -27.52
N ASN A 282 5.96 -9.70 -27.54
CA ASN A 282 6.20 -8.38 -26.95
C ASN A 282 4.90 -7.70 -26.52
N PRO A 283 4.09 -8.33 -25.66
CA PRO A 283 2.80 -7.78 -25.25
C PRO A 283 3.01 -6.41 -24.60
N SER A 284 2.28 -5.42 -25.11
CA SER A 284 2.35 -4.04 -24.62
C SER A 284 1.02 -3.31 -24.83
N LEU A 285 0.89 -2.14 -24.20
CA LEU A 285 -0.28 -1.29 -24.26
C LEU A 285 0.08 0.04 -24.94
N SER A 286 -0.63 0.38 -26.01
CA SER A 286 -0.38 1.61 -26.78
C SER A 286 -0.74 2.88 -25.99
N ASN A 287 -1.79 2.80 -25.18
CA ASN A 287 -2.32 3.91 -24.41
C ASN A 287 -2.76 3.44 -23.00
N PRO A 288 -2.10 3.90 -21.92
CA PRO A 288 -2.44 3.52 -20.55
C PRO A 288 -3.91 3.76 -20.16
N ASN A 289 -4.60 4.72 -20.80
CA ASN A 289 -6.01 4.99 -20.55
C ASN A 289 -6.93 3.83 -20.94
N LEU A 290 -6.49 2.92 -21.80
CA LEU A 290 -7.25 1.71 -22.15
C LEU A 290 -7.39 0.75 -20.96
N ASN A 291 -6.60 0.89 -19.89
CA ASN A 291 -6.87 0.17 -18.65
C ASN A 291 -8.14 0.68 -17.93
N TRP A 292 -8.58 1.91 -18.21
CA TRP A 292 -9.62 2.64 -17.48
C TRP A 292 -10.91 2.84 -18.27
N THR A 293 -10.88 2.62 -19.58
CA THR A 293 -12.04 2.76 -20.48
C THR A 293 -12.45 1.40 -21.01
N ALA A 294 -13.72 1.01 -20.87
CA ALA A 294 -14.22 -0.24 -21.43
C ALA A 294 -14.09 -0.26 -22.96
N ILE A 295 -13.74 -1.42 -23.52
CA ILE A 295 -13.67 -1.63 -24.97
C ILE A 295 -14.65 -2.73 -25.40
N ALA A 296 -14.86 -2.85 -26.72
CA ALA A 296 -15.76 -3.84 -27.30
C ALA A 296 -15.43 -5.27 -26.81
N HIS A 297 -16.48 -6.08 -26.63
CA HIS A 297 -16.40 -7.45 -26.11
C HIS A 297 -15.69 -7.60 -24.76
N GLN A 298 -15.51 -6.49 -24.03
CA GLN A 298 -14.87 -6.51 -22.72
C GLN A 298 -13.46 -7.13 -22.75
N LEU A 299 -12.74 -7.02 -23.87
CA LEU A 299 -11.42 -7.65 -24.03
C LEU A 299 -10.41 -7.17 -22.98
N ASN A 300 -10.60 -5.96 -22.46
CA ASN A 300 -9.82 -5.40 -21.37
C ASN A 300 -10.44 -5.61 -19.98
N LYS A 301 -11.43 -6.50 -19.79
CA LYS A 301 -11.95 -6.85 -18.46
C LYS A 301 -11.04 -7.89 -17.80
N ARG A 302 -10.20 -7.45 -16.87
CA ARG A 302 -9.21 -8.28 -16.14
C ARG A 302 -9.70 -8.57 -14.73
N GLY A 303 -9.23 -9.62 -14.09
CA GLY A 303 -9.54 -9.76 -12.67
C GLY A 303 -8.64 -10.65 -11.86
N THR A 304 -8.85 -10.56 -10.56
CA THR A 304 -8.13 -11.35 -9.58
C THR A 304 -9.07 -11.85 -8.51
N ASN A 305 -8.95 -13.14 -8.21
CA ASN A 305 -9.64 -13.78 -7.10
C ASN A 305 -8.61 -14.09 -6.02
N ILE A 306 -8.83 -13.56 -4.83
CA ILE A 306 -8.03 -13.84 -3.64
C ILE A 306 -8.80 -14.88 -2.84
N GLU A 307 -8.26 -16.08 -2.78
CA GLU A 307 -8.96 -17.30 -2.35
C GLU A 307 -8.54 -17.71 -0.95
N GLY A 308 -8.99 -16.95 0.05
CA GLY A 308 -8.58 -17.13 1.44
C GLY A 308 -7.09 -16.86 1.66
N ALA A 309 -6.51 -15.95 0.89
CA ALA A 309 -5.08 -15.75 0.80
C ALA A 309 -4.60 -14.41 1.40
N ASN A 310 -3.33 -14.37 1.77
CA ASN A 310 -2.61 -13.17 2.20
C ASN A 310 -1.81 -12.60 1.04
N VAL A 311 -2.31 -11.50 0.46
CA VAL A 311 -1.78 -10.88 -0.75
C VAL A 311 -1.31 -9.46 -0.46
N GLN A 312 -0.20 -9.09 -1.08
CA GLN A 312 0.35 -7.75 -1.04
C GLN A 312 0.56 -7.24 -2.46
N TRP A 313 -0.01 -6.08 -2.78
CA TRP A 313 0.27 -5.34 -4.01
C TRP A 313 1.29 -4.24 -3.72
N GLY A 314 2.34 -4.20 -4.53
CA GLY A 314 3.54 -3.45 -4.26
C GLY A 314 4.38 -4.06 -3.13
N ASP A 315 5.66 -3.71 -3.09
CA ASP A 315 6.63 -4.10 -2.07
C ASP A 315 7.24 -2.88 -1.35
N GLY A 316 6.67 -1.70 -1.61
CA GLY A 316 7.13 -0.42 -1.08
C GLY A 316 8.26 0.22 -1.87
N THR A 317 8.49 -0.21 -3.11
CA THR A 317 9.45 0.43 -4.05
C THR A 317 8.80 0.81 -5.38
N THR A 318 7.48 0.85 -5.44
CA THR A 318 6.71 1.20 -6.64
C THR A 318 5.47 2.02 -6.29
N HIS A 319 5.02 2.84 -7.22
CA HIS A 319 3.76 3.59 -7.20
C HIS A 319 2.92 3.28 -8.44
N GLU A 320 3.15 2.11 -9.05
CA GLU A 320 2.32 1.56 -10.10
C GLU A 320 1.33 0.57 -9.49
N ILE A 321 0.04 0.87 -9.55
CA ILE A 321 -0.98 -0.02 -9.00
C ILE A 321 -1.02 -1.34 -9.79
N PHE A 322 -1.09 -2.48 -9.07
CA PHE A 322 -1.18 -3.80 -9.70
C PHE A 322 -2.39 -3.92 -10.64
N MET A 323 -3.57 -3.42 -10.26
CA MET A 323 -4.77 -3.44 -11.12
C MET A 323 -5.26 -2.02 -11.46
N PRO A 324 -4.72 -1.37 -12.50
CA PRO A 324 -5.27 -0.12 -12.99
C PRO A 324 -6.62 -0.40 -13.67
N GLY A 325 -7.65 0.39 -13.35
CA GLY A 325 -8.96 0.28 -14.00
C GLY A 325 -10.15 0.69 -13.14
N THR A 326 -11.34 0.51 -13.72
CA THR A 326 -12.66 0.85 -13.16
C THR A 326 -13.48 -0.42 -12.91
N ALA A 327 -14.68 -0.27 -12.35
CA ALA A 327 -15.64 -1.38 -12.23
C ALA A 327 -16.00 -2.02 -13.59
N GLU A 328 -15.81 -1.33 -14.71
CA GLU A 328 -16.10 -1.84 -16.05
C GLU A 328 -14.92 -2.60 -16.66
N THR A 329 -13.69 -2.30 -16.25
CA THR A 329 -12.46 -2.88 -16.84
C THR A 329 -11.72 -3.83 -15.93
N VAL A 330 -12.00 -3.85 -14.62
CA VAL A 330 -11.42 -4.84 -13.72
C VAL A 330 -12.42 -5.38 -12.72
N TYR A 331 -12.05 -6.47 -12.07
CA TYR A 331 -12.83 -7.09 -10.99
C TYR A 331 -11.88 -7.66 -9.93
N ILE A 332 -12.19 -7.46 -8.64
CA ILE A 332 -11.32 -7.82 -7.51
C ILE A 332 -12.18 -8.52 -6.47
N ASN A 333 -11.98 -9.83 -6.33
CA ASN A 333 -12.76 -10.66 -5.44
C ASN A 333 -11.94 -11.09 -4.22
N LEU A 334 -12.54 -10.96 -3.04
CA LEU A 334 -12.05 -11.53 -1.78
C LEU A 334 -12.98 -12.68 -1.40
N HIS A 335 -12.42 -13.88 -1.29
CA HIS A 335 -13.16 -15.06 -0.87
C HIS A 335 -12.67 -15.59 0.48
N GLU A 336 -13.55 -16.34 1.11
CA GLU A 336 -13.21 -17.20 2.24
C GLU A 336 -13.04 -18.61 1.70
N ALA A 337 -11.86 -19.19 1.88
CA ALA A 337 -11.54 -20.53 1.41
C ALA A 337 -11.04 -21.37 2.60
N SER A 338 -11.62 -22.54 2.81
CA SER A 338 -11.28 -23.44 3.93
C SER A 338 -11.33 -22.75 5.31
N GLY A 339 -12.30 -21.85 5.53
CA GLY A 339 -12.46 -21.08 6.77
C GLY A 339 -11.44 -19.96 6.96
N VAL A 340 -10.59 -19.68 5.96
CA VAL A 340 -9.62 -18.59 5.97
C VAL A 340 -10.12 -17.46 5.09
N ARG A 341 -10.17 -16.26 5.64
CA ARG A 341 -10.57 -15.05 4.93
C ARG A 341 -9.38 -14.41 4.25
N SER A 342 -9.65 -13.73 3.16
CA SER A 342 -8.63 -13.03 2.40
C SER A 342 -8.08 -11.83 3.14
N ARG A 343 -6.83 -11.47 2.83
CA ARG A 343 -6.22 -10.22 3.25
C ARG A 343 -5.51 -9.60 2.06
N LEU A 344 -5.83 -8.34 1.75
CA LEU A 344 -5.17 -7.57 0.70
C LEU A 344 -4.45 -6.37 1.31
N THR A 345 -3.14 -6.30 1.10
CA THR A 345 -2.28 -5.21 1.57
C THR A 345 -1.80 -4.35 0.41
N PHE A 346 -1.99 -3.03 0.48
CA PHE A 346 -1.45 -2.05 -0.47
C PHE A 346 -0.15 -1.49 0.11
N ALA A 347 0.98 -1.68 -0.57
CA ALA A 347 2.31 -1.27 -0.11
C ALA A 347 3.07 -0.56 -1.25
N TYR A 348 2.77 0.73 -1.44
CA TYR A 348 3.39 1.57 -2.47
C TYR A 348 4.29 2.64 -1.85
N ASP A 349 5.19 3.23 -2.65
CA ASP A 349 6.09 4.33 -2.25
C ASP A 349 5.62 5.72 -2.67
N GLY A 350 4.44 5.79 -3.29
CA GLY A 350 3.82 7.01 -3.76
C GLY A 350 2.32 6.88 -3.97
N PRO A 351 1.66 7.94 -4.48
CA PRO A 351 0.22 7.96 -4.66
C PRO A 351 -0.28 6.98 -5.73
N VAL A 352 -1.29 6.19 -5.40
CA VAL A 352 -2.01 5.29 -6.31
C VAL A 352 -3.51 5.49 -6.22
N THR A 353 -4.23 5.18 -7.31
CA THR A 353 -5.69 5.21 -7.34
C THR A 353 -6.24 3.83 -7.70
N LEU A 354 -7.13 3.33 -6.85
CA LEU A 354 -7.98 2.18 -7.14
C LEU A 354 -9.35 2.69 -7.60
N GLY A 355 -9.62 2.59 -8.90
CA GLY A 355 -10.90 3.00 -9.49
C GLY A 355 -11.96 1.91 -9.51
N ALA A 356 -11.62 0.71 -9.05
CA ALA A 356 -12.52 -0.43 -9.01
C ALA A 356 -12.96 -0.76 -7.57
N PRO A 357 -14.16 -1.32 -7.42
CA PRO A 357 -14.62 -1.78 -6.13
C PRO A 357 -13.99 -3.15 -5.80
N ILE A 358 -13.55 -3.32 -4.55
CA ILE A 358 -13.21 -4.62 -3.99
C ILE A 358 -14.51 -5.25 -3.48
N GLY A 359 -14.78 -6.48 -3.92
CA GLY A 359 -16.02 -7.20 -3.63
C GLY A 359 -15.80 -8.68 -3.42
N GLY A 360 -16.88 -9.44 -3.53
CA GLY A 360 -16.87 -10.89 -3.74
C GLY A 360 -17.83 -11.24 -4.87
N GLY A 361 -17.84 -12.50 -5.29
CA GLY A 361 -18.70 -12.99 -6.36
C GLY A 361 -18.13 -14.24 -6.99
N ARG A 362 -18.64 -14.63 -8.15
CA ARG A 362 -18.04 -15.71 -8.94
C ARG A 362 -17.59 -15.14 -10.27
N TYR A 363 -16.35 -15.40 -10.67
CA TYR A 363 -15.78 -14.87 -11.91
C TYR A 363 -15.90 -13.32 -11.98
N HIS A 364 -16.46 -12.81 -13.07
CA HIS A 364 -16.63 -11.38 -13.35
C HIS A 364 -17.82 -10.72 -12.65
N ASP A 365 -18.65 -11.48 -11.92
CA ASP A 365 -19.79 -10.99 -11.14
C ASP A 365 -19.36 -10.40 -9.79
N THR A 366 -18.24 -9.65 -9.79
CA THR A 366 -17.79 -8.91 -8.60
C THR A 366 -18.93 -8.03 -8.12
N LEU A 367 -19.11 -7.99 -6.80
CA LEU A 367 -20.19 -7.33 -6.07
C LEU A 367 -21.50 -8.12 -5.93
N ALA A 368 -21.58 -9.36 -6.41
CA ALA A 368 -22.72 -10.23 -6.10
C ALA A 368 -22.87 -10.47 -4.58
N ALA A 369 -21.76 -10.45 -3.84
CA ALA A 369 -21.73 -10.51 -2.39
C ALA A 369 -20.62 -9.61 -1.82
N PRO A 370 -20.68 -9.23 -0.54
CA PRO A 370 -19.55 -8.58 0.11
C PRO A 370 -18.32 -9.47 0.06
N GLY A 371 -17.18 -8.92 -0.31
CA GLY A 371 -15.89 -9.61 -0.27
C GLY A 371 -15.54 -10.10 1.13
N ALA A 372 -15.05 -11.32 1.25
CA ALA A 372 -14.71 -11.92 2.53
C ALA A 372 -13.23 -11.71 2.89
N GLY A 373 -12.88 -10.51 3.36
CA GLY A 373 -11.49 -10.24 3.74
C GLY A 373 -11.20 -8.85 4.30
N ASP A 374 -9.99 -8.70 4.84
CA ASP A 374 -9.47 -7.47 5.43
C ASP A 374 -8.57 -6.70 4.45
N ILE A 375 -8.60 -5.37 4.54
CA ILE A 375 -7.77 -4.48 3.74
C ILE A 375 -6.77 -3.76 4.63
N VAL A 376 -5.51 -3.67 4.17
CA VAL A 376 -4.44 -2.95 4.87
C VAL A 376 -3.74 -1.98 3.94
N ILE A 377 -3.67 -0.72 4.32
CA ILE A 377 -2.77 0.27 3.73
C ILE A 377 -1.49 0.27 4.55
N ALA A 378 -0.40 -0.23 3.97
CA ALA A 378 0.86 -0.42 4.68
C ALA A 378 1.51 0.92 5.06
N GLY A 379 2.22 0.95 6.19
CA GLY A 379 2.94 2.13 6.69
C GLY A 379 4.23 2.45 5.91
N THR A 380 4.27 2.08 4.63
CA THR A 380 5.38 2.42 3.74
C THR A 380 5.42 3.92 3.54
N ARG A 381 6.63 4.51 3.58
CA ARG A 381 6.82 5.94 3.33
C ARG A 381 6.25 6.32 1.96
N GLY A 382 5.38 7.33 1.93
CA GLY A 382 4.78 7.83 0.69
C GLY A 382 3.53 7.07 0.24
N ASN A 383 3.14 5.98 0.91
CA ASN A 383 1.97 5.20 0.55
C ASN A 383 0.68 6.02 0.71
N ASP A 384 0.10 6.44 -0.41
CA ASP A 384 -1.11 7.26 -0.48
C ASP A 384 -2.10 6.58 -1.43
N VAL A 385 -3.04 5.82 -0.87
CA VAL A 385 -3.99 5.02 -1.64
C VAL A 385 -5.33 5.74 -1.72
N THR A 386 -5.80 5.99 -2.93
CA THR A 386 -7.14 6.55 -3.18
C THR A 386 -8.11 5.45 -3.61
N PHE A 387 -9.19 5.26 -2.85
CA PHE A 387 -10.37 4.52 -3.28
C PHE A 387 -11.31 5.47 -4.02
N ALA A 388 -11.34 5.37 -5.35
CA ALA A 388 -12.20 6.17 -6.23
C ALA A 388 -13.48 5.44 -6.64
N ALA A 389 -13.88 4.42 -5.86
CA ALA A 389 -15.12 3.67 -6.00
C ALA A 389 -15.64 3.23 -4.62
N LYS A 390 -16.93 2.91 -4.54
CA LYS A 390 -17.56 2.30 -3.36
C LYS A 390 -17.00 0.91 -3.13
N GLN A 391 -16.37 0.70 -1.98
CA GLN A 391 -15.84 -0.61 -1.59
C GLN A 391 -16.94 -1.46 -0.95
N TYR A 392 -16.90 -2.78 -1.19
CA TYR A 392 -17.97 -3.70 -0.80
C TYR A 392 -17.41 -5.01 -0.23
N TYR A 393 -16.73 -4.93 0.91
CA TYR A 393 -16.19 -6.09 1.62
C TYR A 393 -16.64 -6.12 3.10
N ASP A 394 -16.79 -7.34 3.62
CA ASP A 394 -17.12 -7.64 5.00
C ASP A 394 -15.86 -7.81 5.85
N GLY A 395 -15.06 -6.77 6.00
CA GLY A 395 -13.84 -6.85 6.81
C GLY A 395 -13.32 -5.48 7.20
N SER A 396 -12.25 -5.49 7.99
CA SER A 396 -11.67 -4.29 8.53
C SER A 396 -10.84 -3.55 7.48
N THR A 397 -10.76 -2.23 7.62
CA THR A 397 -9.82 -1.38 6.87
C THR A 397 -8.79 -0.87 7.86
N THR A 398 -7.52 -1.24 7.68
CA THR A 398 -6.42 -0.74 8.51
C THR A 398 -5.57 0.24 7.73
N VAL A 399 -5.40 1.46 8.22
CA VAL A 399 -4.46 2.46 7.71
C VAL A 399 -3.33 2.55 8.71
N ARG A 400 -2.14 2.03 8.36
CA ARG A 400 -1.00 2.03 9.28
C ARG A 400 -0.35 3.42 9.37
N ASN A 401 0.36 3.65 10.46
CA ASN A 401 1.16 4.86 10.65
C ASN A 401 2.06 5.17 9.44
N GLY A 402 2.10 6.44 9.05
CA GLY A 402 2.82 6.93 7.87
C GLY A 402 2.10 6.77 6.54
N ALA A 403 0.96 6.06 6.50
CA ALA A 403 0.16 5.87 5.30
C ALA A 403 -1.05 6.82 5.22
N ILE A 404 -1.53 7.04 4.00
CA ILE A 404 -2.75 7.81 3.74
C ILE A 404 -3.75 6.92 3.00
N LEU A 405 -4.97 6.84 3.52
CA LEU A 405 -6.13 6.33 2.78
C LEU A 405 -7.03 7.49 2.39
N ARG A 406 -7.41 7.57 1.12
CA ARG A 406 -8.32 8.58 0.61
C ARG A 406 -9.60 7.95 0.09
N LEU A 407 -10.74 8.36 0.64
CA LEU A 407 -12.05 8.07 0.07
C LEU A 407 -12.39 9.20 -0.91
N GLY A 408 -12.40 8.83 -2.19
CA GLY A 408 -12.69 9.74 -3.28
C GLY A 408 -11.45 10.43 -3.87
N SER A 409 -11.45 10.55 -5.20
CA SER A 409 -10.41 11.25 -5.96
C SER A 409 -10.52 12.79 -5.87
N GLY A 410 -11.66 13.30 -5.38
CA GLY A 410 -11.97 14.73 -5.40
C GLY A 410 -12.46 15.24 -6.76
N LYS A 411 -12.71 14.34 -7.71
CA LYS A 411 -13.25 14.63 -9.05
C LYS A 411 -14.62 13.97 -9.24
N LYS A 412 -15.44 14.52 -10.14
CA LYS A 412 -16.74 13.94 -10.51
C LYS A 412 -16.56 12.48 -10.96
N GLY A 413 -17.44 11.60 -10.50
CA GLY A 413 -17.41 10.17 -10.84
C GLY A 413 -16.34 9.35 -10.11
N GLY A 414 -15.54 9.97 -9.23
CA GLY A 414 -14.52 9.28 -8.45
C GLY A 414 -14.78 9.31 -6.95
N ASP A 415 -16.04 9.31 -6.52
CA ASP A 415 -16.41 9.26 -5.10
C ASP A 415 -16.18 7.83 -4.55
N GLY A 416 -15.60 7.75 -3.34
CA GLY A 416 -15.28 6.49 -2.66
C GLY A 416 -16.09 6.28 -1.39
N SER A 417 -16.20 5.04 -0.93
CA SER A 417 -16.77 4.74 0.39
C SER A 417 -16.29 3.39 0.92
N LEU A 418 -16.46 3.17 2.22
CA LEU A 418 -16.22 1.90 2.89
C LEU A 418 -17.55 1.33 3.38
N LEU A 419 -17.70 0.01 3.31
CA LEU A 419 -18.80 -0.67 3.96
C LEU A 419 -18.48 -0.78 5.46
N THR A 420 -19.09 0.07 6.30
CA THR A 420 -18.92 0.06 7.76
C THR A 420 -20.22 -0.31 8.48
N GLY A 421 -20.22 -0.35 9.82
CA GLY A 421 -21.44 -0.51 10.63
C GLY A 421 -21.43 -1.68 11.61
N THR A 422 -20.40 -2.53 11.58
CA THR A 422 -20.21 -3.63 12.54
C THR A 422 -18.77 -3.62 13.07
N ALA A 423 -18.52 -4.28 14.20
CA ALA A 423 -17.17 -4.41 14.75
C ALA A 423 -16.18 -5.12 13.80
N ARG A 424 -16.70 -6.01 12.93
CA ARG A 424 -15.92 -6.68 11.88
C ARG A 424 -15.48 -5.69 10.80
N ARG A 425 -16.36 -4.75 10.44
CA ARG A 425 -16.18 -3.72 9.41
C ARG A 425 -15.66 -2.40 10.00
N ARG A 426 -14.79 -2.50 11.00
CA ARG A 426 -14.18 -1.35 11.66
C ARG A 426 -13.10 -0.71 10.80
N VAL A 427 -12.88 0.57 11.02
CA VAL A 427 -11.73 1.29 10.48
C VAL A 427 -10.71 1.47 11.60
N VAL A 428 -9.51 0.93 11.42
CA VAL A 428 -8.36 1.16 12.30
C VAL A 428 -7.44 2.15 11.58
N ASP A 429 -7.50 3.41 11.96
CA ASP A 429 -6.70 4.48 11.38
C ASP A 429 -5.59 4.91 12.33
N ASP A 430 -4.37 4.45 12.09
CA ASP A 430 -3.14 4.89 12.75
C ASP A 430 -2.32 5.84 11.86
N GLY A 431 -2.82 6.13 10.65
CA GLY A 431 -2.18 7.00 9.66
C GLY A 431 -3.00 8.27 9.42
N THR A 432 -3.52 8.41 8.20
CA THR A 432 -4.47 9.49 7.87
C THR A 432 -5.58 8.99 6.97
N LEU A 433 -6.82 9.11 7.43
CA LEU A 433 -8.02 8.95 6.63
C LEU A 433 -8.49 10.29 6.07
N VAL A 434 -8.51 10.44 4.74
CA VAL A 434 -9.01 11.64 4.06
C VAL A 434 -10.30 11.31 3.31
N VAL A 435 -11.36 12.07 3.52
CA VAL A 435 -12.59 11.98 2.72
C VAL A 435 -12.69 13.19 1.79
N ARG A 436 -12.72 12.95 0.49
CA ARG A 436 -12.72 13.99 -0.56
C ARG A 436 -13.88 13.88 -1.53
N ASN A 437 -14.93 13.12 -1.19
CA ASN A 437 -16.10 12.97 -2.03
C ASN A 437 -16.70 14.33 -2.42
N THR A 438 -17.12 14.41 -3.67
CA THR A 438 -17.64 15.62 -4.30
C THR A 438 -19.15 15.70 -4.21
N SER A 439 -19.84 14.57 -4.39
CA SER A 439 -21.31 14.53 -4.44
C SER A 439 -21.94 13.47 -3.53
N THR A 440 -21.26 12.35 -3.30
CA THR A 440 -21.82 11.20 -2.60
C THR A 440 -21.45 11.27 -1.11
N PRO A 441 -22.43 11.38 -0.20
CA PRO A 441 -22.18 11.33 1.23
C PRO A 441 -21.60 9.99 1.67
N VAL A 442 -20.81 9.99 2.75
CA VAL A 442 -20.26 8.76 3.35
C VAL A 442 -20.66 8.69 4.82
N SER A 443 -21.02 7.50 5.28
CA SER A 443 -21.22 7.20 6.70
C SER A 443 -20.12 6.26 7.18
N LEU A 444 -19.42 6.64 8.26
CA LEU A 444 -18.34 5.89 8.86
C LEU A 444 -18.70 5.57 10.32
N ALA A 445 -18.72 4.28 10.64
CA ALA A 445 -18.90 3.76 11.99
C ALA A 445 -17.67 2.96 12.42
N TYR A 446 -17.51 2.72 13.73
CA TYR A 446 -16.40 1.92 14.28
C TYR A 446 -15.01 2.41 13.82
N VAL A 447 -14.79 3.74 13.89
CA VAL A 447 -13.50 4.36 13.55
C VAL A 447 -12.67 4.50 14.82
N GLY A 448 -11.53 3.84 14.89
CA GLY A 448 -10.57 3.90 15.99
C GLY A 448 -9.13 4.07 15.49
N GLY A 449 -8.17 4.11 16.42
CA GLY A 449 -6.74 4.28 16.12
C GLY A 449 -6.19 5.67 16.49
N GLU A 450 -4.89 5.86 16.33
CA GLU A 450 -4.18 7.11 16.72
C GLU A 450 -4.06 8.14 15.59
N GLY A 451 -4.47 7.76 14.38
CA GLY A 451 -4.37 8.51 13.14
C GLY A 451 -5.34 9.68 13.05
N SER A 452 -5.20 10.45 11.96
CA SER A 452 -5.93 11.70 11.74
C SER A 452 -7.05 11.58 10.71
N LEU A 453 -8.18 12.20 10.99
CA LEU A 453 -9.32 12.30 10.07
C LEU A 453 -9.34 13.66 9.38
N VAL A 454 -9.43 13.67 8.06
CA VAL A 454 -9.55 14.89 7.25
C VAL A 454 -10.79 14.85 6.37
N GLN A 455 -11.76 15.72 6.65
CA GLN A 455 -12.87 16.03 5.76
C GLN A 455 -12.45 17.16 4.81
N ALA A 456 -12.29 16.83 3.53
CA ALA A 456 -11.83 17.76 2.50
C ALA A 456 -12.74 17.80 1.26
N GLY A 457 -13.78 16.95 1.21
CA GLY A 457 -14.80 16.90 0.16
C GLY A 457 -15.86 17.99 0.27
N ALA A 458 -16.71 18.11 -0.76
CA ALA A 458 -17.92 18.94 -0.66
C ALA A 458 -19.09 18.15 -0.07
N ALA A 459 -19.15 16.84 -0.34
CA ALA A 459 -20.18 15.96 0.20
C ALA A 459 -19.99 15.72 1.70
N THR A 460 -21.11 15.54 2.41
CA THR A 460 -21.10 15.29 3.85
C THR A 460 -20.44 13.96 4.20
N THR A 461 -19.54 13.99 5.16
CA THR A 461 -19.06 12.80 5.86
C THR A 461 -19.74 12.72 7.22
N THR A 462 -20.39 11.60 7.52
CA THR A 462 -21.07 11.35 8.79
C THR A 462 -20.27 10.35 9.62
N LEU A 463 -19.85 10.74 10.83
CA LEU A 463 -19.42 9.81 11.86
C LEU A 463 -20.64 9.36 12.66
N THR A 464 -20.81 8.05 12.82
CA THR A 464 -22.00 7.49 13.47
C THR A 464 -21.67 6.39 14.47
N GLY A 465 -22.38 6.38 15.60
CA GLY A 465 -22.22 5.40 16.67
C GLY A 465 -21.18 5.78 17.71
N THR A 466 -21.32 5.22 18.92
CA THR A 466 -20.41 5.44 20.06
C THR A 466 -19.04 4.78 19.87
N ALA A 467 -18.91 3.85 18.93
CA ALA A 467 -17.65 3.19 18.58
C ALA A 467 -16.70 4.06 17.74
N VAL A 468 -16.99 5.35 17.58
CA VAL A 468 -16.05 6.35 17.04
C VAL A 468 -15.14 6.81 18.18
N THR A 469 -13.89 6.33 18.17
CA THR A 469 -12.96 6.40 19.31
C THR A 469 -11.53 6.80 18.92
N TYR A 470 -11.28 7.16 17.66
CA TYR A 470 -9.95 7.59 17.22
C TYR A 470 -9.49 8.83 17.99
N THR A 471 -8.18 8.96 18.19
CA THR A 471 -7.60 9.97 19.10
C THR A 471 -6.81 11.07 18.38
N GLY A 472 -6.49 10.90 17.09
CA GLY A 472 -5.73 11.90 16.36
C GLY A 472 -6.51 13.18 16.05
N THR A 473 -5.91 14.03 15.21
CA THR A 473 -6.52 15.32 14.87
C THR A 473 -7.67 15.15 13.90
N THR A 474 -8.78 15.84 14.16
CA THR A 474 -9.90 15.97 13.23
C THR A 474 -9.78 17.30 12.49
N THR A 475 -9.65 17.28 11.17
CA THR A 475 -9.57 18.48 10.33
C THR A 475 -10.73 18.52 9.35
N VAL A 476 -11.49 19.62 9.36
CA VAL A 476 -12.49 19.93 8.33
C VAL A 476 -11.95 21.09 7.52
N THR A 477 -11.67 20.84 6.25
CA THR A 477 -11.18 21.86 5.31
C THR A 477 -12.28 22.38 4.41
N ARG A 478 -13.29 21.55 4.11
CA ARG A 478 -14.39 21.90 3.23
C ARG A 478 -15.57 20.96 3.49
N GLY A 479 -16.77 21.41 3.17
CA GLY A 479 -17.98 20.59 3.32
C GLY A 479 -18.31 20.33 4.77
N THR A 480 -19.13 19.31 5.01
CA THR A 480 -19.68 19.02 6.34
C THR A 480 -19.11 17.73 6.90
N LEU A 481 -18.58 17.76 8.12
CA LEU A 481 -18.41 16.60 8.98
C LEU A 481 -19.59 16.57 9.97
N ALA A 482 -20.42 15.54 9.91
CA ALA A 482 -21.60 15.40 10.76
C ALA A 482 -21.40 14.32 11.83
N LEU A 483 -21.83 14.60 13.07
CA LEU A 483 -21.84 13.67 14.18
C LEU A 483 -23.27 13.16 14.42
N ARG A 484 -23.46 11.84 14.43
CA ARG A 484 -24.79 11.21 14.58
C ARG A 484 -24.74 10.00 15.52
N SER A 485 -25.90 9.64 16.06
CA SER A 485 -26.11 8.39 16.80
C SER A 485 -25.07 8.13 17.91
N GLY A 486 -24.71 9.18 18.66
CA GLY A 486 -23.76 9.09 19.78
C GLY A 486 -22.28 9.21 19.38
N ALA A 487 -21.95 9.47 18.12
CA ALA A 487 -20.58 9.81 17.73
C ALA A 487 -20.14 11.13 18.37
N THR A 488 -18.91 11.17 18.89
CA THR A 488 -18.34 12.36 19.53
C THR A 488 -16.88 12.55 19.10
N LEU A 489 -16.33 13.75 19.36
CA LEU A 489 -14.91 14.09 19.11
C LEU A 489 -14.15 14.34 20.41
N VAL A 490 -14.66 13.85 21.56
CA VAL A 490 -14.05 14.12 22.87
C VAL A 490 -12.65 13.55 23.02
N HIS A 491 -12.34 12.50 22.26
CA HIS A 491 -11.02 11.86 22.23
C HIS A 491 -10.06 12.48 21.22
N SER A 492 -10.54 13.34 20.31
CA SER A 492 -9.70 13.96 19.30
C SER A 492 -8.64 14.86 19.95
N ARG A 493 -7.38 14.72 19.54
CA ARG A 493 -6.26 15.55 20.02
C ARG A 493 -6.47 17.03 19.70
N ALA A 494 -7.13 17.32 18.58
CA ALA A 494 -7.51 18.66 18.17
C ALA A 494 -8.63 18.60 17.13
N VAL A 495 -9.47 19.64 17.09
CA VAL A 495 -10.46 19.86 16.05
C VAL A 495 -10.14 21.16 15.31
N ARG A 496 -10.00 21.10 13.97
CA ARG A 496 -9.56 22.23 13.13
C ARG A 496 -10.54 22.47 11.99
N LEU A 497 -11.18 23.65 11.95
CA LEU A 497 -12.03 24.08 10.84
C LEU A 497 -11.28 25.11 9.98
N THR A 498 -10.48 24.66 9.02
CA THR A 498 -9.37 25.47 8.45
C THR A 498 -9.81 26.56 7.47
N MET A 499 -10.98 26.39 6.83
CA MET A 499 -11.53 27.30 5.83
C MET A 499 -12.94 27.78 6.23
N PRO A 500 -13.42 28.93 5.71
CA PRO A 500 -14.77 29.42 5.98
C PRO A 500 -15.89 28.44 5.60
N GLY A 501 -15.71 27.69 4.50
CA GLY A 501 -16.67 26.67 4.05
C GLY A 501 -16.53 25.30 4.73
N ALA A 502 -15.82 25.22 5.86
CA ALA A 502 -15.73 24.02 6.68
C ALA A 502 -16.85 24.02 7.73
N HIS A 503 -17.66 22.98 7.74
CA HIS A 503 -18.78 22.82 8.67
C HIS A 503 -18.58 21.57 9.53
N LEU A 504 -18.69 21.72 10.84
CA LEU A 504 -18.83 20.62 11.78
C LEU A 504 -20.24 20.63 12.33
N ASP A 505 -21.08 19.71 11.86
CA ASP A 505 -22.44 19.54 12.34
C ASP A 505 -22.44 18.59 13.54
N ALA A 506 -22.57 19.17 14.74
CA ALA A 506 -22.55 18.46 16.00
C ALA A 506 -23.93 17.88 16.40
N GLY A 507 -24.96 18.09 15.57
CA GLY A 507 -26.33 17.68 15.87
C GLY A 507 -26.90 18.32 17.14
N THR A 508 -27.97 17.72 17.66
CA THR A 508 -28.66 18.20 18.87
C THR A 508 -27.89 17.93 20.16
N ALA A 509 -26.97 16.96 20.16
CA ALA A 509 -26.09 16.67 21.29
C ALA A 509 -25.05 17.78 21.52
N GLY A 510 -24.73 18.55 20.48
CA GLY A 510 -23.69 19.57 20.52
C GLY A 510 -22.27 18.98 20.53
N LEU A 511 -21.29 19.87 20.42
CA LEU A 511 -19.88 19.56 20.44
C LEU A 511 -19.31 19.80 21.84
N ARG A 512 -18.74 18.77 22.45
CA ARG A 512 -17.91 18.91 23.65
C ARG A 512 -16.44 18.96 23.27
N VAL A 513 -15.77 20.07 23.58
CA VAL A 513 -14.34 20.30 23.31
C VAL A 513 -13.57 20.02 24.59
N VAL A 514 -12.72 19.00 24.58
CA VAL A 514 -11.89 18.62 25.74
C VAL A 514 -10.43 19.04 25.56
N THR A 515 -9.94 19.10 24.31
CA THR A 515 -8.56 19.42 23.98
C THR A 515 -8.46 20.80 23.34
N SER A 516 -8.75 20.91 22.04
CA SER A 516 -8.74 22.17 21.32
C SER A 516 -9.70 22.21 20.15
N LEU A 517 -10.29 23.39 19.90
CA LEU A 517 -11.06 23.72 18.71
C LEU A 517 -10.52 25.05 18.14
N SER A 518 -10.15 25.05 16.87
CA SER A 518 -9.60 26.25 16.21
C SER A 518 -10.02 26.36 14.75
N GLY A 519 -9.88 27.56 14.20
CA GLY A 519 -10.04 27.80 12.77
C GLY A 519 -10.96 28.98 12.44
N ARG A 520 -11.62 28.90 11.28
CA ARG A 520 -12.47 29.95 10.71
C ARG A 520 -13.78 29.42 10.10
N GLY A 521 -14.04 28.13 10.27
CA GLY A 521 -15.29 27.50 9.82
C GLY A 521 -16.43 27.64 10.83
N THR A 522 -17.46 26.83 10.62
CA THR A 522 -18.71 26.88 11.39
C THR A 522 -18.95 25.57 12.14
N VAL A 523 -19.26 25.65 13.44
CA VAL A 523 -19.89 24.57 14.18
C VAL A 523 -21.40 24.77 14.14
N VAL A 524 -22.11 23.80 13.56
CA VAL A 524 -23.58 23.76 13.53
C VAL A 524 -24.05 22.99 14.76
N GLY A 525 -24.70 23.68 15.69
CA GLY A 525 -25.10 23.14 16.99
C GLY A 525 -24.43 23.86 18.17
N GLY A 526 -24.74 23.42 19.40
CA GLY A 526 -24.15 23.98 20.61
C GLY A 526 -22.72 23.53 20.84
N VAL A 527 -21.92 24.34 21.55
CA VAL A 527 -20.54 24.04 21.95
C VAL A 527 -20.40 24.13 23.47
N THR A 528 -19.85 23.09 24.08
CA THR A 528 -19.35 23.11 25.46
C THR A 528 -17.83 23.05 25.43
N ASN A 529 -17.17 24.08 25.96
CA ASN A 529 -15.72 24.21 26.01
C ASN A 529 -15.18 23.85 27.41
N ASP A 530 -14.53 22.69 27.51
CA ASP A 530 -13.76 22.23 28.67
C ASP A 530 -12.24 22.24 28.41
N GLY A 531 -11.81 22.64 27.20
CA GLY A 531 -10.42 22.72 26.77
C GLY A 531 -10.12 24.12 26.24
N VAL A 532 -9.54 24.21 25.04
CA VAL A 532 -9.16 25.49 24.43
C VAL A 532 -9.97 25.77 23.15
N VAL A 533 -10.66 26.89 23.08
CA VAL A 533 -11.32 27.37 21.85
C VAL A 533 -10.60 28.61 21.37
N SER A 534 -10.17 28.63 20.11
CA SER A 534 -9.65 29.86 19.47
C SER A 534 -10.77 30.65 18.82
N ALA A 535 -10.78 31.96 19.02
CA ALA A 535 -11.70 32.88 18.37
C ALA A 535 -11.52 32.89 16.84
N GLY A 536 -12.54 33.37 16.12
CA GLY A 536 -12.57 33.46 14.66
C GLY A 536 -13.45 32.40 13.97
N LEU A 537 -14.03 31.49 14.76
CA LEU A 537 -15.04 30.51 14.34
C LEU A 537 -16.46 31.08 14.49
N THR A 538 -17.41 30.41 13.85
CA THR A 538 -18.85 30.63 14.05
C THR A 538 -19.48 29.43 14.75
N VAL A 539 -20.32 29.67 15.75
CA VAL A 539 -21.14 28.66 16.44
C VAL A 539 -22.61 29.04 16.25
N THR A 540 -23.39 28.18 15.60
CA THR A 540 -24.81 28.49 15.32
C THR A 540 -25.72 28.21 16.51
N GLY A 541 -25.30 27.38 17.46
CA GLY A 541 -26.01 27.11 18.71
C GLY A 541 -25.47 27.92 19.88
N GLY A 542 -25.78 27.47 21.11
CA GLY A 542 -25.25 28.09 22.32
C GLY A 542 -23.77 27.77 22.55
N TYR A 543 -23.06 28.66 23.23
CA TYR A 543 -21.66 28.48 23.64
C TYR A 543 -21.57 28.51 25.16
N THR A 544 -21.10 27.42 25.77
CA THR A 544 -20.83 27.33 27.21
C THR A 544 -19.37 27.03 27.44
N GLN A 545 -18.65 27.94 28.09
CA GLN A 545 -17.31 27.69 28.61
C GLN A 545 -17.39 27.30 30.08
N SER A 546 -16.78 26.16 30.43
CA SER A 546 -16.71 25.71 31.82
C SER A 546 -15.58 26.40 32.58
N ALA A 547 -15.46 26.10 33.87
CA ALA A 547 -14.40 26.67 34.72
C ALA A 547 -12.99 26.24 34.31
N GLN A 548 -12.88 25.12 33.59
CA GLN A 548 -11.64 24.55 33.06
C GLN A 548 -11.34 25.05 31.64
N GLY A 549 -12.36 25.53 30.93
CA GLY A 549 -12.22 25.98 29.56
C GLY A 549 -11.47 27.31 29.45
N GLN A 550 -10.84 27.50 28.29
CA GLN A 550 -10.16 28.73 27.91
C GLN A 550 -10.62 29.21 26.53
N LEU A 551 -10.88 30.52 26.41
CA LEU A 551 -11.05 31.18 25.12
C LEU A 551 -9.74 31.90 24.76
N VAL A 552 -9.16 31.58 23.61
CA VAL A 552 -8.01 32.29 23.05
C VAL A 552 -8.52 33.34 22.08
N ALA A 553 -8.38 34.61 22.42
CA ALA A 553 -8.76 35.72 21.57
C ALA A 553 -7.88 35.79 20.32
N GLY A 554 -8.45 36.27 19.23
CA GLY A 554 -7.77 36.42 17.95
C GLY A 554 -8.29 37.63 17.20
N LYS A 555 -7.75 37.85 15.99
CA LYS A 555 -8.11 39.00 15.14
C LYS A 555 -9.60 39.07 14.78
N ARG A 556 -10.29 37.93 14.82
CA ARG A 556 -11.72 37.83 14.58
C ARG A 556 -12.38 37.32 15.85
N PRO A 557 -13.54 37.89 16.25
CA PRO A 557 -14.26 37.40 17.41
C PRO A 557 -14.74 35.96 17.18
N LEU A 558 -14.98 35.25 18.28
CA LEU A 558 -15.86 34.08 18.23
C LEU A 558 -17.28 34.57 17.98
N LYS A 559 -17.94 34.09 16.92
CA LYS A 559 -19.35 34.41 16.65
C LYS A 559 -20.25 33.34 17.24
N VAL A 560 -21.26 33.73 18.01
CA VAL A 560 -22.20 32.79 18.63
C VAL A 560 -23.64 33.29 18.42
N ALA A 561 -24.49 32.45 17.84
CA ALA A 561 -25.90 32.81 17.59
C ALA A 561 -26.87 32.37 18.69
N GLY A 562 -26.51 31.38 19.51
CA GLY A 562 -27.30 30.94 20.66
C GLY A 562 -26.80 31.50 21.99
N ALA A 563 -27.43 31.07 23.09
CA ALA A 563 -27.09 31.55 24.44
C ALA A 563 -25.60 31.35 24.80
N VAL A 564 -25.01 32.37 25.43
CA VAL A 564 -23.61 32.38 25.87
C VAL A 564 -23.50 32.30 27.39
N ARG A 565 -22.68 31.35 27.86
CA ARG A 565 -22.29 31.16 29.26
C ARG A 565 -20.77 31.12 29.37
N LEU A 566 -20.19 32.02 30.17
CA LEU A 566 -18.74 32.16 30.33
C LEU A 566 -18.29 31.83 31.74
N ALA A 567 -17.19 31.09 31.82
CA ALA A 567 -16.41 30.81 33.01
C ALA A 567 -14.94 30.60 32.58
N GLY A 568 -14.07 30.16 33.49
CA GLY A 568 -12.71 29.76 33.12
C GLY A 568 -11.87 30.90 32.54
N ASP A 569 -10.85 30.58 31.77
CA ASP A 569 -9.79 31.52 31.41
C ASP A 569 -10.04 32.23 30.06
N LEU A 570 -9.44 33.41 29.93
CA LEU A 570 -9.36 34.19 28.68
C LEU A 570 -7.90 34.46 28.39
N ASP A 571 -7.41 34.01 27.23
CA ASP A 571 -6.07 34.31 26.75
C ASP A 571 -6.13 35.37 25.65
N LEU A 572 -5.36 36.44 25.80
CA LEU A 572 -5.29 37.58 24.88
C LEU A 572 -3.98 37.62 24.07
N SER A 573 -3.11 36.62 24.23
CA SER A 573 -1.82 36.51 23.55
C SER A 573 -1.92 36.63 22.02
N GLY A 574 -3.02 36.11 21.44
CA GLY A 574 -3.33 36.17 20.01
C GLY A 574 -3.67 37.57 19.49
N LEU A 575 -4.01 38.52 20.37
CA LEU A 575 -4.19 39.93 20.03
C LEU A 575 -2.89 40.73 20.18
N ALA A 576 -2.06 40.43 21.19
CA ALA A 576 -0.80 41.12 21.45
C ALA A 576 0.23 40.92 20.32
N THR A 577 0.29 39.71 19.75
CA THR A 577 1.14 39.40 18.57
C THR A 577 0.68 40.12 17.28
N ALA A 578 -0.57 40.57 17.21
CA ALA A 578 -1.07 41.38 16.11
C ALA A 578 -0.79 42.87 16.30
N ALA A 579 -0.84 43.36 17.54
CA ALA A 579 -0.48 44.74 17.90
C ALA A 579 1.02 45.02 17.66
N SER A 580 1.91 44.07 17.96
CA SER A 580 3.36 44.25 17.78
C SER A 580 3.83 44.20 16.31
N LYS A 581 3.12 43.50 15.41
CA LYS A 581 3.43 43.51 13.95
C LYS A 581 2.92 44.75 13.21
N SER A 582 2.06 45.55 13.83
CA SER A 582 1.57 46.82 13.25
C SER A 582 2.56 47.98 13.42
N ALA A 583 3.69 47.77 14.11
CA ALA A 583 4.67 48.80 14.45
C ALA A 583 6.01 48.63 13.70
N THR A 584 5.98 48.29 12.41
CA THR A 584 7.17 48.33 11.54
C THR A 584 6.98 49.44 10.50
N PRO A 585 7.85 50.48 10.43
CA PRO A 585 7.77 51.48 9.38
C PRO A 585 8.08 50.83 8.03
N ALA A 586 7.18 51.01 7.05
CA ALA A 586 7.45 50.67 5.67
C ALA A 586 8.49 51.64 5.08
N ASP A 587 9.44 51.09 4.31
CA ASP A 587 10.43 51.82 3.53
C ASP A 587 9.76 52.89 2.64
N ALA A 588 10.04 54.16 2.93
CA ALA A 588 9.73 55.28 2.05
C ALA A 588 11.00 55.68 1.28
N LYS A 589 10.95 55.49 -0.04
CA LYS A 589 11.94 55.98 -1.00
C LYS A 589 11.91 57.51 -1.05
N ALA A 590 13.08 58.12 -0.93
CA ALA A 590 13.31 59.56 -0.89
C ALA A 590 13.26 60.24 -2.27
N SER A 591 12.76 61.49 -2.28
CA SER A 591 13.23 62.61 -3.14
C SER A 591 12.61 63.95 -2.69
N ASP A 592 13.33 64.67 -1.82
CA ASP A 592 13.79 66.09 -1.82
C ASP A 592 12.90 67.28 -2.33
N PRO A 593 13.21 68.57 -2.02
CA PRO A 593 12.69 69.31 -0.86
C PRO A 593 12.19 70.78 -1.14
N SER A 594 11.79 71.48 -0.06
CA SER A 594 11.72 72.97 0.15
C SER A 594 10.33 73.69 0.07
N PRO A 595 10.12 74.89 0.72
CA PRO A 595 9.51 74.95 2.07
C PRO A 595 8.40 76.02 2.34
N SER A 596 7.71 75.85 3.50
CA SER A 596 7.00 76.83 4.37
C SER A 596 5.61 77.41 3.98
N PRO A 597 4.79 77.90 4.94
CA PRO A 597 4.26 77.21 6.13
C PRO A 597 2.74 77.48 6.37
N SER A 598 2.07 76.64 7.16
CA SER A 598 1.10 77.00 8.22
C SER A 598 0.08 75.88 8.49
N ALA A 599 -0.49 75.93 9.70
CA ALA A 599 -1.54 75.09 10.26
C ALA A 599 -1.09 73.76 10.90
N SER A 600 -0.79 73.88 12.19
CA SER A 600 -0.95 72.83 13.19
C SER A 600 -2.25 72.03 13.00
N PRO A 601 -2.20 70.70 13.20
CA PRO A 601 -3.12 70.13 14.17
C PRO A 601 -2.38 69.29 15.20
N ASN A 602 -2.52 69.71 16.45
CA ASN A 602 -2.80 68.90 17.64
C ASN A 602 -2.65 67.37 17.45
N PRO A 603 -1.75 66.66 18.15
CA PRO A 603 -1.74 65.21 18.16
C PRO A 603 -2.98 64.74 18.94
N SER A 604 -4.09 64.53 18.23
CA SER A 604 -5.23 63.81 18.77
C SER A 604 -4.73 62.44 19.22
N ALA A 605 -4.79 62.20 20.53
CA ALA A 605 -4.53 60.90 21.13
C ALA A 605 -5.26 59.84 20.31
N ALA A 606 -4.51 58.94 19.66
CA ALA A 606 -5.08 57.82 18.95
C ALA A 606 -5.84 56.96 19.97
N THR A 607 -7.15 57.16 20.07
CA THR A 607 -8.02 56.37 20.93
C THR A 607 -7.98 54.94 20.43
N ALA A 608 -7.39 54.04 21.22
CA ALA A 608 -7.33 52.64 20.87
C ALA A 608 -8.75 52.09 20.64
N ARG A 609 -8.95 51.45 19.48
CA ARG A 609 -10.26 50.98 19.03
C ARG A 609 -10.79 49.87 19.93
N PRO A 610 -12.11 49.76 20.13
CA PRO A 610 -12.70 48.64 20.85
C PRO A 610 -12.39 47.31 20.14
N ILE A 611 -12.15 46.26 20.91
CA ILE A 611 -11.87 44.91 20.42
C ILE A 611 -13.01 43.99 20.84
N THR A 612 -13.79 43.49 19.88
CA THR A 612 -14.80 42.45 20.14
C THR A 612 -14.10 41.10 20.26
N LEU A 613 -14.25 40.45 21.42
CA LEU A 613 -13.72 39.11 21.67
C LEU A 613 -14.74 38.04 21.28
N LEU A 614 -16.01 38.31 21.57
CA LEU A 614 -17.14 37.46 21.28
C LEU A 614 -18.28 38.34 20.76
N ASP A 615 -18.78 37.96 19.58
CA ASP A 615 -19.91 38.57 18.86
C ASP A 615 -21.13 37.67 19.07
N HIS A 616 -22.08 38.10 19.91
CA HIS A 616 -23.23 37.33 20.36
C HIS A 616 -24.49 37.78 19.62
N THR A 617 -24.70 37.23 18.43
CA THR A 617 -25.84 37.62 17.56
C THR A 617 -27.20 37.07 18.02
N GLY A 618 -27.28 36.44 19.20
CA GLY A 618 -28.50 35.90 19.78
C GLY A 618 -29.25 36.96 20.59
N SER A 619 -30.54 36.72 20.91
CA SER A 619 -31.31 37.66 21.74
C SER A 619 -31.10 37.49 23.25
N ALA A 620 -30.46 36.38 23.66
CA ALA A 620 -30.19 36.09 25.05
C ALA A 620 -29.08 37.00 25.59
N ARG A 621 -29.11 37.26 26.90
CA ARG A 621 -27.99 37.93 27.57
C ARG A 621 -26.80 36.98 27.68
N THR A 622 -25.60 37.49 27.50
CA THR A 622 -24.38 36.81 27.93
C THR A 622 -24.38 36.70 29.45
N THR A 623 -24.12 35.48 29.95
CA THR A 623 -24.13 35.18 31.39
C THR A 623 -22.81 34.59 31.85
N GLY A 624 -22.48 34.81 33.12
CA GLY A 624 -21.16 34.46 33.67
C GLY A 624 -20.06 35.45 33.23
N THR A 625 -18.84 35.21 33.69
CA THR A 625 -17.65 36.04 33.40
C THR A 625 -16.43 35.15 33.33
N PHE A 626 -15.40 35.56 32.59
CA PHE A 626 -14.09 34.94 32.70
C PHE A 626 -13.53 35.08 34.12
N LYS A 627 -12.72 34.12 34.54
CA LYS A 627 -12.09 34.04 35.85
C LYS A 627 -11.28 35.31 36.13
N GLY A 628 -11.57 35.94 37.27
CA GLY A 628 -10.89 37.18 37.68
C GLY A 628 -11.30 38.44 36.91
N LEU A 629 -12.18 38.34 35.90
CA LEU A 629 -12.55 39.44 35.01
C LEU A 629 -14.05 39.76 35.14
N ARG A 630 -14.46 40.37 36.27
CA ARG A 630 -15.84 40.88 36.41
C ARG A 630 -16.14 42.01 35.42
N GLU A 631 -17.42 42.36 35.25
CA GLU A 631 -17.83 43.53 34.45
C GLU A 631 -17.01 44.77 34.83
N GLY A 632 -16.41 45.43 33.83
CA GLY A 632 -15.58 46.62 34.01
C GLY A 632 -14.15 46.35 34.53
N ALA A 633 -13.74 45.09 34.70
CA ALA A 633 -12.37 44.75 35.08
C ALA A 633 -11.36 45.30 34.07
N LYS A 634 -10.19 45.73 34.59
CA LYS A 634 -9.10 46.22 33.76
C LYS A 634 -8.30 45.05 33.20
N VAL A 635 -7.90 45.16 31.95
CA VAL A 635 -7.15 44.16 31.20
C VAL A 635 -6.02 44.88 30.47
N GLU A 636 -4.79 44.41 30.61
CA GLU A 636 -3.64 44.98 29.92
C GLU A 636 -3.36 44.22 28.62
N LEU A 637 -3.14 44.97 27.53
CA LEU A 637 -2.80 44.43 26.22
C LEU A 637 -1.70 45.30 25.61
N GLY A 638 -0.45 44.85 25.72
CA GLY A 638 0.71 45.72 25.43
C GLY A 638 0.71 46.93 26.36
N ASP A 639 0.98 48.13 25.82
CA ASP A 639 1.02 49.38 26.60
C ASP A 639 -0.37 49.99 26.87
N SER A 640 -1.44 49.32 26.44
CA SER A 640 -2.81 49.84 26.54
C SER A 640 -3.61 49.09 27.61
N THR A 641 -4.24 49.85 28.50
CA THR A 641 -5.22 49.30 29.46
C THR A 641 -6.63 49.38 28.87
N TYR A 642 -7.32 48.25 28.85
CA TYR A 642 -8.71 48.12 28.43
C TYR A 642 -9.63 47.82 29.63
N ARG A 643 -10.92 48.09 29.47
CA ARG A 643 -11.98 47.53 30.32
C ARG A 643 -12.80 46.52 29.54
N ILE A 644 -13.07 45.38 30.16
CA ILE A 644 -13.98 44.37 29.62
C ILE A 644 -15.43 44.69 29.95
N SER A 645 -16.32 44.53 28.97
CA SER A 645 -17.78 44.53 29.17
C SER A 645 -18.38 43.28 28.54
N TYR A 646 -19.31 42.65 29.24
CA TYR A 646 -20.12 41.51 28.79
C TYR A 646 -21.49 41.93 28.25
N ARG A 647 -21.68 43.24 28.07
CA ARG A 647 -22.88 43.89 27.53
C ARG A 647 -22.50 44.89 26.44
N GLY A 648 -21.36 44.67 25.79
CA GLY A 648 -20.84 45.54 24.74
C GLY A 648 -21.62 45.39 23.44
N GLY A 649 -21.21 46.14 22.42
CA GLY A 649 -21.78 46.04 21.08
C GLY A 649 -23.27 46.38 21.03
N ASP A 650 -24.09 45.43 20.61
CA ASP A 650 -25.56 45.50 20.56
C ASP A 650 -26.25 45.14 21.89
N GLY A 651 -25.49 44.92 22.96
CA GLY A 651 -25.98 44.80 24.34
C GLY A 651 -25.67 43.47 25.02
N ASN A 652 -25.08 42.51 24.31
CA ASN A 652 -24.67 41.21 24.86
C ASN A 652 -23.29 40.73 24.36
N ASP A 653 -22.57 41.50 23.56
CA ASP A 653 -21.20 41.18 23.14
C ASP A 653 -20.21 41.23 24.31
N VAL A 654 -19.08 40.54 24.13
CA VAL A 654 -17.91 40.70 25.00
C VAL A 654 -16.87 41.57 24.31
N VAL A 655 -16.68 42.79 24.83
CA VAL A 655 -15.87 43.84 24.20
C VAL A 655 -14.83 44.38 25.18
N LEU A 656 -13.62 44.63 24.68
CA LEU A 656 -12.57 45.40 25.35
C LEU A 656 -12.58 46.84 24.84
N THR A 657 -12.81 47.81 25.72
CA THR A 657 -12.78 49.24 25.39
C THR A 657 -11.57 49.90 26.04
N ALA A 658 -10.78 50.64 25.25
CA ALA A 658 -9.57 51.27 25.74
C ALA A 658 -9.87 52.35 26.78
N LEU A 659 -9.05 52.42 27.83
CA LEU A 659 -9.04 53.55 28.75
C LEU A 659 -8.18 54.65 28.16
N ALA A 660 -8.75 55.85 27.98
CA ALA A 660 -7.99 57.02 27.59
C ALA A 660 -6.86 57.26 28.61
N ALA A 661 -5.61 57.33 28.15
CA ALA A 661 -4.49 57.74 28.98
C ALA A 661 -4.78 59.17 29.48
N ARG A 662 -4.90 59.36 30.79
CA ARG A 662 -4.94 60.71 31.36
C ARG A 662 -3.59 61.37 31.03
N PRO A 663 -3.56 62.58 30.43
CA PRO A 663 -2.31 63.33 30.36
C PRO A 663 -1.80 63.53 31.78
N SER A 664 -0.54 63.17 32.02
CA SER A 664 0.13 63.40 33.29
C SER A 664 0.10 64.90 33.60
N SER A 665 -0.70 65.30 34.58
CA SER A 665 -0.67 66.66 35.10
C SER A 665 0.73 66.95 35.65
N SER A 666 1.36 67.96 35.09
CA SER A 666 2.60 68.57 35.57
C SER A 666 2.54 68.81 37.07
N LYS A 667 3.64 68.46 37.74
CA LYS A 667 3.91 68.70 39.16
C LYS A 667 3.40 70.08 39.63
N HIS A 668 2.54 70.06 40.64
CA HIS A 668 2.52 71.10 41.67
C HIS A 668 2.55 70.43 43.03
N ALA A 669 3.53 70.84 43.83
CA ALA A 669 3.82 70.29 45.14
C ALA A 669 2.81 70.79 46.18
N ALA A 670 2.29 69.88 47.01
CA ALA A 670 1.88 70.14 48.40
C ALA A 670 1.75 68.82 49.17
N THR A 671 2.76 68.55 49.99
CA THR A 671 2.79 67.90 51.33
C THR A 671 1.64 66.98 51.83
N ALA A 672 2.03 65.75 52.21
CA ALA A 672 1.67 64.88 53.37
C ALA A 672 0.17 64.68 53.77
N SER A 673 -0.34 63.53 54.23
CA SER A 673 0.21 62.33 54.89
C SER A 673 -0.61 61.08 54.55
N GLY A 674 0.02 59.90 54.58
CA GLY A 674 -0.58 58.64 54.11
C GLY A 674 -1.35 57.79 55.13
N ALA A 675 -2.07 56.80 54.57
CA ALA A 675 -2.26 55.45 55.13
C ALA A 675 -2.73 54.49 54.01
N ALA A 676 -2.24 53.25 54.11
CA ALA A 676 -2.40 52.00 53.32
C ALA A 676 -3.75 51.78 52.58
N GLU A 677 -3.83 50.99 51.48
CA GLU A 677 -3.74 49.51 51.54
C GLU A 677 -3.54 48.80 50.17
N VAL A 678 -2.51 47.93 50.16
CA VAL A 678 -2.20 46.65 49.47
C VAL A 678 -2.66 46.37 48.02
N ALA A 679 -1.65 46.28 47.14
CA ALA A 679 -1.67 45.66 45.82
C ALA A 679 -1.33 44.16 45.90
N ALA A 680 -1.92 43.36 45.01
CA ALA A 680 -1.46 42.01 44.68
C ALA A 680 -1.16 41.94 43.18
N ALA A 681 0.12 41.75 42.86
CA ALA A 681 0.63 41.47 41.51
C ALA A 681 0.71 39.96 41.28
N PRO A 682 0.80 39.53 40.00
CA PRO A 682 1.85 38.58 39.68
C PRO A 682 2.74 39.06 38.52
N HIS A 683 3.97 38.56 38.59
CA HIS A 683 5.16 39.00 37.89
C HIS A 683 5.23 38.57 36.43
N THR A 684 5.73 39.47 35.59
CA THR A 684 6.36 39.19 34.30
C THR A 684 7.88 39.29 34.46
N ALA A 685 8.63 38.33 33.91
CA ALA A 685 10.06 38.48 33.66
C ALA A 685 10.42 37.73 32.37
N ASN A 686 10.54 38.49 31.28
CA ASN A 686 11.57 38.24 30.26
C ASN A 686 12.85 38.97 30.73
N THR A 687 14.08 38.66 30.31
CA THR A 687 14.69 38.77 28.97
C THR A 687 16.16 38.28 29.13
N ALA A 688 17.03 37.99 28.15
CA ALA A 688 17.12 38.13 26.69
C ALA A 688 18.35 37.31 26.21
N GLY A 689 18.49 37.12 24.89
CA GLY A 689 19.81 36.82 24.31
C GLY A 689 19.85 36.31 22.87
N SER A 690 19.74 37.24 21.90
CA SER A 690 20.46 37.31 20.60
C SER A 690 20.46 36.15 19.58
N GLY A 691 20.23 36.53 18.31
CA GLY A 691 21.09 36.09 17.20
C GLY A 691 20.46 35.18 16.15
N ALA A 692 20.26 35.72 14.95
CA ALA A 692 19.86 34.99 13.74
C ALA A 692 21.02 34.16 13.15
N SER A 693 20.72 32.96 12.62
CA SER A 693 21.11 32.49 11.27
C SER A 693 20.98 30.96 11.11
N SER A 694 20.29 30.59 10.03
CA SER A 694 20.48 29.47 9.09
C SER A 694 21.09 28.11 9.48
N TRP A 695 20.36 27.09 8.99
CA TRP A 695 20.81 25.82 8.38
C TRP A 695 21.11 24.60 9.28
N TRP A 696 20.39 23.52 8.96
CA TRP A 696 20.65 22.10 9.28
C TRP A 696 21.84 21.58 8.41
N PRO A 697 22.38 20.33 8.49
CA PRO A 697 21.98 19.12 9.25
C PRO A 697 23.15 18.26 9.84
N GLN A 698 22.77 17.11 10.46
CA GLN A 698 23.48 15.81 10.58
C GLN A 698 24.20 15.40 11.89
N TYR A 699 23.62 14.33 12.48
CA TYR A 699 24.17 13.08 13.04
C TYR A 699 25.56 13.02 13.75
N VAL A 700 25.62 12.34 14.91
CA VAL A 700 26.17 10.97 15.11
C VAL A 700 26.46 10.65 16.60
N LEU A 701 25.97 9.46 17.03
CA LEU A 701 26.42 8.49 18.05
C LEU A 701 26.87 8.87 19.49
N GLY A 702 26.44 7.99 20.41
CA GLY A 702 27.25 7.44 21.51
C GLY A 702 26.56 7.46 22.88
N VAL A 703 25.60 6.59 23.20
CA VAL A 703 25.69 5.19 23.68
C VAL A 703 26.08 5.02 25.16
N ALA A 704 25.20 4.26 25.86
CA ALA A 704 25.40 3.40 27.05
C ALA A 704 25.53 4.09 28.43
N LEU A 705 25.01 3.57 29.55
CA LEU A 705 24.47 2.23 29.89
C LEU A 705 23.76 2.35 31.26
N LEU A 706 22.65 1.62 31.49
CA LEU A 706 22.58 0.57 32.52
C LEU A 706 21.20 -0.12 32.57
N ALA A 707 21.29 -1.44 32.71
CA ALA A 707 20.24 -2.44 32.59
C ALA A 707 19.55 -2.75 33.93
N GLY A 708 18.35 -3.31 33.85
CA GLY A 708 17.66 -3.99 34.94
C GLY A 708 16.64 -4.99 34.39
N LEU A 709 16.99 -6.28 34.44
CA LEU A 709 16.20 -7.44 34.04
C LEU A 709 14.86 -7.55 34.79
N VAL A 710 13.80 -7.97 34.08
CA VAL A 710 12.73 -8.82 34.64
C VAL A 710 12.30 -9.85 33.59
N ALA A 711 12.48 -11.13 33.92
CA ALA A 711 11.94 -12.27 33.18
C ALA A 711 10.56 -12.67 33.76
N PRO A 712 9.61 -13.16 32.96
CA PRO A 712 8.49 -13.95 33.47
C PRO A 712 8.75 -15.45 33.35
N ALA A 713 8.35 -16.15 34.42
CA ALA A 713 8.50 -17.56 34.66
C ALA A 713 7.68 -18.45 33.70
N VAL A 714 8.27 -19.60 33.38
CA VAL A 714 7.64 -20.76 32.75
C VAL A 714 6.68 -21.40 33.75
N MET A 715 5.38 -21.38 33.48
CA MET A 715 4.41 -22.26 34.14
C MET A 715 4.21 -23.53 33.31
N ARG A 716 4.77 -24.63 33.82
CA ARG A 716 4.34 -26.00 33.53
C ARG A 716 3.00 -26.23 34.22
N HIS A 717 1.95 -26.56 33.47
CA HIS A 717 0.82 -27.31 34.02
C HIS A 717 0.95 -28.78 33.61
N ARG A 718 1.22 -29.63 34.60
CA ARG A 718 0.99 -31.08 34.55
C ARG A 718 -0.48 -31.35 34.88
N GLY A 719 -1.07 -32.21 34.06
CA GLY A 719 -2.08 -33.23 34.34
C GLY A 719 -3.14 -32.99 35.42
N ASN A 720 -4.40 -33.12 35.01
CA ASN A 720 -5.25 -34.10 35.68
C ASN A 720 -6.14 -34.80 34.65
N ASP A 721 -5.88 -36.11 34.53
CA ASP A 721 -6.81 -37.10 34.01
C ASP A 721 -8.14 -36.98 34.77
N HIS A 722 -9.26 -37.02 34.05
CA HIS A 722 -10.44 -37.76 34.51
C HIS A 722 -11.10 -38.48 33.32
N ARG A 723 -11.24 -39.77 33.53
CA ARG A 723 -11.82 -40.79 32.64
C ARG A 723 -13.34 -40.61 32.50
N ARG A 724 -13.84 -41.04 31.33
CA ARG A 724 -14.81 -42.15 31.12
C ARG A 724 -16.17 -41.80 30.47
N SER A 725 -16.51 -42.72 29.55
CA SER A 725 -17.78 -42.96 28.83
C SER A 725 -17.98 -42.07 27.60
N GLY A 726 -18.17 -42.57 26.37
CA GLY A 726 -18.49 -43.91 25.89
C GLY A 726 -19.91 -43.94 25.31
N ARG A 727 -20.01 -44.09 23.97
CA ARG A 727 -21.05 -44.77 23.16
C ARG A 727 -21.40 -44.04 21.84
N HIS A 728 -20.96 -44.67 20.75
CA HIS A 728 -21.69 -45.08 19.53
C HIS A 728 -22.87 -44.26 18.96
N ALA A 729 -22.69 -43.94 17.66
CA ALA A 729 -23.56 -44.22 16.50
C ALA A 729 -24.95 -43.58 16.38
N ALA A 730 -25.10 -42.73 15.35
CA ALA A 730 -25.88 -43.00 14.14
C ALA A 730 -25.33 -42.15 12.99
#